data_AF-A0A7S0I2J5-F1
#
_entry.id   AF-A0A7S0I2J5-F1
#
_cell.length_a   1.000
_cell.length_b   1.000
_cell.length_c   1.000
_cell.angle_alpha   90.00
_cell.angle_beta   90.00
_cell.angle_gamma   90.00
#
_symmetry.space_group_name_H-M   'P 1'
#
loop_
_entity.id
_entity.type
_entity.pdbx_description
1 polymer ?
#
loop_
_entity_poly.entity_id
_entity_poly.type
_entity_poly.pdbx_seq_one_letter_code
_entity_poly.pdbx_strand_id
1 'polypeptide(L)'
;NCVNMNHRKIVSYRYFSSTNVGDTSYGHGTHVVGSILGNSLSSDYTVSYNGGAPDAKLSFDDISSDGSSLWLPDDLNVDLFPHAYSVGAKLHSNSWGSTTSAYTSTAQEIDQFIFDHEDFLVLVAAGNDGPGAGTIGSPATAKNILAVGAGDNTLAAYVEYDGYSGSSHDKQMTGLAYFSSRGPTPDGRFKPDIVCPGESIRSAYSDGSLTSYQCSIAEMSGTSMATPTCAGASALVRQYFREGFLASGVRNVSAGIAPSASLVKAIMVHAGQPMWFQESSVWTLPPSLPHFSQGFGRVDLNSVLYFGAQTPFKLRVLDREVVQDQQTRHYCFLAASQSSYTRFRASLVWTDPPAPAWSQRTLIHDLNLMVQDPSRRLYFGNNLTDGGNAIKDSANNCEQVTIANATGGIYRVMVEGSDLQGGTQQFSLVVTGDVQQVTCPVQTCPNSCSSHGSCKLGVCSCFLGYQGDDCSLPSPPLISPTVCQSIAYDASSPYSGTTLPPPAVRPTPIVVEFLSDASIGGKGFLAMFGDSSSLPSSNGTNNQVVTLSASQGILTDGNGNYDNNWVKTWILAPALAQQVYLKFLEFDVENGWDFVYVYECSTASCSSQVQLQGSPFTGATVPDLLVSSTGFMKVVFTSDTSVTYPGFKAVYLTHLHDCSSSSSGLVQASFGLLSDGMGAYGANMRCSFLVQPPGVTSLQLKFLEMDIEQTFDYLYVGQCVPPPPTTSPAPTTSQAPTTSPA
;
A
#
# COMPACT_ATOMS: atom_id res chain seq x y z
N ASN A 1 18.78 -40.16 -10.58
CA ASN A 1 18.04 -39.20 -11.42
C ASN A 1 17.63 -39.89 -12.71
N CYS A 2 16.36 -40.27 -12.83
CA CYS A 2 15.82 -40.94 -14.01
C CYS A 2 14.73 -40.05 -14.62
N VAL A 3 14.91 -39.64 -15.88
CA VAL A 3 13.88 -38.92 -16.64
C VAL A 3 13.18 -39.91 -17.58
N ASN A 4 11.86 -40.03 -17.46
CA ASN A 4 11.03 -40.84 -18.34
C ASN A 4 9.74 -40.10 -18.72
N MET A 5 9.78 -39.40 -19.86
CA MET A 5 8.64 -38.63 -20.36
C MET A 5 7.43 -39.49 -20.73
N ASN A 6 7.62 -40.79 -20.95
CA ASN A 6 6.57 -41.75 -21.28
C ASN A 6 5.89 -42.34 -20.03
N HIS A 7 6.43 -42.10 -18.84
CA HIS A 7 5.79 -42.54 -17.61
C HIS A 7 4.43 -41.84 -17.45
N ARG A 8 3.44 -42.56 -16.91
CA ARG A 8 2.05 -42.09 -16.81
C ARG A 8 1.94 -40.77 -16.03
N LYS A 9 2.75 -40.63 -14.96
CA LYS A 9 2.58 -39.56 -13.97
C LYS A 9 3.89 -38.86 -13.60
N ILE A 10 4.80 -39.58 -12.96
CA ILE A 10 6.09 -39.07 -12.50
C ILE A 10 7.10 -39.16 -13.66
N VAL A 11 7.49 -38.04 -14.24
CA VAL A 11 8.47 -38.00 -15.35
C VAL A 11 9.90 -37.82 -14.88
N SER A 12 10.12 -37.29 -13.69
CA SER A 12 11.44 -37.19 -13.05
C SER A 12 11.29 -37.34 -11.54
N TYR A 13 12.23 -38.05 -10.92
CA TYR A 13 12.43 -38.08 -9.47
C TYR A 13 13.92 -37.92 -9.19
N ARG A 14 14.25 -36.88 -8.42
CA ARG A 14 15.60 -36.55 -7.95
C ARG A 14 15.53 -36.32 -6.44
N TYR A 15 16.54 -36.75 -5.71
CA TYR A 15 16.66 -36.51 -4.28
C TYR A 15 18.03 -35.90 -4.00
N PHE A 16 18.10 -35.00 -3.02
CA PHE A 16 19.35 -34.29 -2.69
C PHE A 16 20.20 -35.07 -1.70
N SER A 17 19.60 -35.77 -0.74
CA SER A 17 20.30 -36.58 0.27
C SER A 17 21.19 -37.67 -0.34
N SER A 18 22.22 -38.12 0.39
CA SER A 18 23.12 -39.18 -0.09
C SER A 18 22.43 -40.53 -0.32
N THR A 19 21.21 -40.71 0.20
CA THR A 19 20.38 -41.91 0.09
C THR A 19 18.92 -41.50 -0.07
N ASN A 20 18.16 -42.15 -0.95
CA ASN A 20 16.71 -41.94 -1.03
C ASN A 20 16.04 -42.41 0.27
N VAL A 21 15.69 -41.47 1.13
CA VAL A 21 15.01 -41.74 2.41
C VAL A 21 13.51 -42.01 2.24
N GLY A 22 12.95 -41.70 1.05
CA GLY A 22 11.52 -41.77 0.82
C GLY A 22 10.73 -40.77 1.67
N ASP A 23 9.42 -40.89 1.61
CA ASP A 23 8.53 -40.14 2.49
C ASP A 23 8.21 -40.94 3.76
N THR A 24 7.80 -40.27 4.83
CA THR A 24 7.48 -40.91 6.11
C THR A 24 6.01 -41.31 6.20
N SER A 25 5.59 -41.93 7.32
CA SER A 25 4.17 -42.15 7.61
C SER A 25 3.45 -40.81 7.77
N TYR A 26 2.27 -40.63 7.15
CA TYR A 26 1.60 -39.32 6.98
C TYR A 26 2.42 -38.32 6.15
N GLY A 27 3.35 -38.82 5.34
CA GLY A 27 4.34 -38.04 4.61
C GLY A 27 3.83 -36.76 3.94
N HIS A 28 4.51 -35.64 4.24
CA HIS A 28 4.12 -34.30 3.80
C HIS A 28 4.21 -34.16 2.28
N GLY A 29 5.31 -34.60 1.66
CA GLY A 29 5.51 -34.48 0.22
C GLY A 29 4.46 -35.25 -0.59
N THR A 30 4.11 -36.44 -0.14
CA THR A 30 3.07 -37.28 -0.76
C THR A 30 1.70 -36.62 -0.70
N HIS A 31 1.31 -36.07 0.46
CA HIS A 31 0.04 -35.37 0.63
C HIS A 31 -0.04 -34.11 -0.25
N VAL A 32 1.03 -33.33 -0.28
CA VAL A 32 1.16 -32.12 -1.11
C VAL A 32 0.99 -32.46 -2.59
N VAL A 33 1.74 -33.42 -3.12
CA VAL A 33 1.66 -33.82 -4.54
C VAL A 33 0.29 -34.39 -4.89
N GLY A 34 -0.30 -35.17 -3.98
CA GLY A 34 -1.65 -35.69 -4.14
C GLY A 34 -2.68 -34.57 -4.35
N SER A 35 -2.54 -33.45 -3.63
CA SER A 35 -3.44 -32.30 -3.74
C SER A 35 -3.28 -31.55 -5.07
N ILE A 36 -2.07 -31.54 -5.66
CA ILE A 36 -1.83 -30.94 -6.98
C ILE A 36 -2.46 -31.78 -8.07
N LEU A 37 -2.08 -33.07 -8.12
CA LEU A 37 -2.27 -33.90 -9.30
C LEU A 37 -2.52 -35.37 -8.99
N GLY A 38 -2.88 -35.72 -7.75
CA GLY A 38 -3.33 -37.08 -7.42
C GLY A 38 -4.42 -37.56 -8.37
N ASN A 39 -4.28 -38.77 -8.89
CA ASN A 39 -5.24 -39.37 -9.80
C ASN A 39 -5.39 -40.85 -9.44
N SER A 40 -6.42 -41.13 -8.64
CA SER A 40 -6.72 -42.48 -8.19
C SER A 40 -7.10 -43.36 -9.38
N LEU A 41 -6.49 -44.54 -9.44
CA LEU A 41 -6.82 -45.58 -10.41
C LEU A 41 -7.82 -46.59 -9.86
N SER A 42 -8.12 -46.56 -8.56
CA SER A 42 -9.16 -47.40 -7.98
C SER A 42 -10.53 -46.81 -8.32
N SER A 43 -11.56 -47.65 -8.36
CA SER A 43 -12.95 -47.24 -8.57
C SER A 43 -13.70 -47.05 -7.24
N ASP A 44 -12.97 -46.76 -6.16
CA ASP A 44 -13.52 -46.62 -4.81
C ASP A 44 -13.72 -45.13 -4.44
N TYR A 45 -13.93 -44.85 -3.16
CA TYR A 45 -14.18 -43.51 -2.65
C TYR A 45 -13.00 -42.54 -2.84
N THR A 46 -11.78 -43.03 -3.06
CA THR A 46 -10.57 -42.21 -3.22
C THR A 46 -10.60 -41.35 -4.49
N VAL A 47 -11.41 -41.71 -5.49
CA VAL A 47 -11.63 -40.91 -6.72
C VAL A 47 -12.21 -39.53 -6.40
N SER A 48 -13.00 -39.41 -5.33
CA SER A 48 -13.53 -38.13 -4.84
C SER A 48 -12.46 -37.19 -4.29
N TYR A 49 -11.22 -37.68 -4.11
CA TYR A 49 -10.08 -36.97 -3.53
C TYR A 49 -8.92 -36.78 -4.52
N ASN A 50 -9.23 -36.78 -5.83
CA ASN A 50 -8.26 -36.42 -6.85
C ASN A 50 -7.75 -34.98 -6.67
N GLY A 51 -6.48 -34.76 -7.02
CA GLY A 51 -5.87 -33.44 -6.99
C GLY A 51 -6.50 -32.47 -8.00
N GLY A 52 -6.17 -31.18 -7.89
CA GLY A 52 -6.75 -30.14 -8.74
C GLY A 52 -6.49 -30.30 -10.25
N ALA A 53 -5.40 -30.97 -10.64
CA ALA A 53 -5.02 -31.24 -12.02
C ALA A 53 -4.62 -32.73 -12.21
N PRO A 54 -5.59 -33.67 -12.18
CA PRO A 54 -5.33 -35.11 -12.12
C PRO A 54 -4.67 -35.68 -13.39
N ASP A 55 -4.66 -34.94 -14.49
CA ASP A 55 -3.99 -35.35 -15.74
C ASP A 55 -2.61 -34.71 -15.93
N ALA A 56 -2.17 -33.82 -15.03
CA ALA A 56 -0.84 -33.23 -15.08
C ALA A 56 0.26 -34.27 -14.78
N LYS A 57 1.46 -34.06 -15.32
CA LYS A 57 2.66 -34.86 -15.03
C LYS A 57 3.53 -34.17 -13.97
N LEU A 58 4.34 -34.96 -13.26
CA LEU A 58 5.15 -34.52 -12.11
C LEU A 58 6.65 -34.69 -12.38
N SER A 59 7.42 -33.62 -12.17
CA SER A 59 8.83 -33.71 -11.78
C SER A 59 8.90 -33.52 -10.27
N PHE A 60 9.52 -34.44 -9.54
CA PHE A 60 9.62 -34.37 -8.09
C PHE A 60 11.08 -34.25 -7.66
N ASP A 61 11.37 -33.17 -6.94
CA ASP A 61 12.64 -32.91 -6.29
C ASP A 61 12.47 -33.12 -4.78
N ASP A 62 12.97 -34.26 -4.31
CA ASP A 62 12.93 -34.69 -2.92
C ASP A 62 14.08 -34.03 -2.14
N ILE A 63 13.69 -33.01 -1.37
CA ILE A 63 14.56 -32.21 -0.51
C ILE A 63 14.55 -32.72 0.94
N SER A 64 13.97 -33.88 1.23
CA SER A 64 13.98 -34.47 2.57
C SER A 64 15.35 -35.07 2.89
N SER A 65 15.90 -34.75 4.07
CA SER A 65 17.12 -35.39 4.58
C SER A 65 16.86 -36.59 5.48
N ASP A 66 15.81 -36.53 6.31
CA ASP A 66 15.48 -37.56 7.31
C ASP A 66 13.97 -37.66 7.60
N GLY A 67 13.14 -37.07 6.76
CA GLY A 67 11.69 -36.99 6.96
C GLY A 67 11.23 -35.84 7.86
N SER A 68 12.16 -35.05 8.43
CA SER A 68 11.86 -33.90 9.30
C SER A 68 12.62 -32.62 8.94
N SER A 69 13.79 -32.75 8.32
CA SER A 69 14.63 -31.64 7.89
C SER A 69 14.72 -31.53 6.37
N LEU A 70 14.92 -30.31 5.89
CA LEU A 70 15.05 -30.00 4.45
C LEU A 70 16.51 -29.77 4.08
N TRP A 71 16.93 -30.35 2.96
CA TRP A 71 18.22 -30.12 2.35
C TRP A 71 18.04 -29.52 0.95
N LEU A 72 18.00 -28.19 0.93
CA LEU A 72 17.95 -27.39 -0.29
C LEU A 72 19.37 -27.26 -0.88
N PRO A 73 19.52 -27.17 -2.21
CA PRO A 73 20.79 -26.77 -2.80
C PRO A 73 21.16 -25.33 -2.38
N ASP A 74 22.46 -25.02 -2.38
CA ASP A 74 22.98 -23.72 -1.92
C ASP A 74 22.44 -22.54 -2.74
N ASP A 75 22.10 -22.76 -4.02
CA ASP A 75 21.51 -21.77 -4.91
C ASP A 75 20.39 -22.43 -5.74
N LEU A 76 19.16 -21.94 -5.56
CA LEU A 76 17.98 -22.50 -6.21
C LEU A 76 17.92 -22.16 -7.71
N ASN A 77 18.51 -21.03 -8.10
CA ASN A 77 18.52 -20.50 -9.47
C ASN A 77 19.45 -21.30 -10.40
N VAL A 78 20.43 -22.02 -9.84
CA VAL A 78 21.38 -22.84 -10.62
C VAL A 78 21.13 -24.35 -10.58
N ASP A 79 20.38 -24.85 -9.59
CA ASP A 79 20.17 -26.30 -9.43
C ASP A 79 18.70 -26.72 -9.37
N LEU A 80 17.91 -26.18 -8.42
CA LEU A 80 16.54 -26.65 -8.19
C LEU A 80 15.64 -26.35 -9.41
N PHE A 81 15.50 -25.07 -9.76
CA PHE A 81 14.59 -24.67 -10.84
C PHE A 81 15.07 -25.03 -12.25
N PRO A 82 16.37 -24.92 -12.60
CA PRO A 82 16.87 -25.35 -13.90
C PRO A 82 16.57 -26.82 -14.22
N HIS A 83 16.67 -27.73 -13.25
CA HIS A 83 16.30 -29.13 -13.45
C HIS A 83 14.82 -29.28 -13.79
N ALA A 84 13.92 -28.74 -12.95
CA ALA A 84 12.48 -28.80 -13.17
C ALA A 84 12.11 -28.19 -14.54
N TYR A 85 12.70 -27.06 -14.90
CA TYR A 85 12.50 -26.40 -16.18
C TYR A 85 12.98 -27.26 -17.36
N SER A 86 14.15 -27.89 -17.25
CA SER A 86 14.75 -28.73 -18.29
C SER A 86 13.91 -29.96 -18.66
N VAL A 87 13.13 -30.49 -17.69
CA VAL A 87 12.20 -31.60 -17.93
C VAL A 87 10.79 -31.14 -18.34
N GLY A 88 10.63 -29.85 -18.59
CA GLY A 88 9.41 -29.24 -19.14
C GLY A 88 8.39 -28.77 -18.11
N ALA A 89 8.74 -28.71 -16.82
CA ALA A 89 7.87 -28.11 -15.82
C ALA A 89 7.75 -26.59 -16.05
N LYS A 90 6.54 -26.06 -15.85
CA LYS A 90 6.22 -24.63 -16.02
C LYS A 90 5.55 -24.03 -14.80
N LEU A 91 5.25 -24.88 -13.82
CA LEU A 91 4.79 -24.54 -12.49
C LEU A 91 5.66 -25.31 -11.50
N HIS A 92 6.07 -24.65 -10.43
CA HIS A 92 6.83 -25.26 -9.34
C HIS A 92 6.19 -24.92 -8.00
N SER A 93 5.75 -25.93 -7.24
CA SER A 93 5.02 -25.75 -5.99
C SER A 93 5.93 -26.04 -4.81
N ASN A 94 6.03 -25.12 -3.85
CA ASN A 94 6.93 -25.20 -2.70
C ASN A 94 6.15 -25.02 -1.40
N SER A 95 5.88 -26.12 -0.70
CA SER A 95 5.17 -26.14 0.58
C SER A 95 6.14 -26.14 1.76
N TRP A 96 7.10 -25.21 1.75
CA TRP A 96 8.15 -25.06 2.75
C TRP A 96 8.59 -23.60 2.82
N GLY A 97 9.28 -23.24 3.91
CA GLY A 97 9.77 -21.89 4.14
C GLY A 97 10.41 -21.76 5.52
N SER A 98 10.83 -20.54 5.84
CA SER A 98 11.37 -20.13 7.13
C SER A 98 10.45 -19.10 7.78
N THR A 99 10.63 -18.83 9.07
CA THR A 99 9.81 -17.86 9.81
C THR A 99 10.28 -16.41 9.64
N THR A 100 11.38 -16.16 8.90
CA THR A 100 11.84 -14.78 8.65
C THR A 100 11.01 -14.13 7.56
N SER A 101 10.52 -12.92 7.82
CA SER A 101 9.75 -12.13 6.85
C SER A 101 10.60 -11.24 5.94
N ALA A 102 11.93 -11.35 6.03
CA ALA A 102 12.83 -10.64 5.14
C ALA A 102 12.76 -11.17 3.70
N TYR A 103 13.16 -10.32 2.76
CA TYR A 103 13.48 -10.73 1.39
C TYR A 103 14.87 -11.37 1.38
N THR A 104 14.97 -12.68 1.61
CA THR A 104 16.27 -13.37 1.75
C THR A 104 16.94 -13.65 0.40
N SER A 105 18.15 -14.21 0.40
CA SER A 105 18.82 -14.69 -0.82
C SER A 105 17.96 -15.68 -1.61
N THR A 106 17.29 -16.61 -0.92
CA THR A 106 16.35 -17.55 -1.54
C THR A 106 15.20 -16.84 -2.28
N ALA A 107 14.66 -15.75 -1.72
CA ALA A 107 13.62 -14.97 -2.37
C ALA A 107 14.15 -14.23 -3.63
N GLN A 108 15.37 -13.69 -3.53
CA GLN A 108 16.08 -13.09 -4.67
C GLN A 108 16.35 -14.10 -5.79
N GLU A 109 16.85 -15.30 -5.45
CA GLU A 109 17.15 -16.37 -6.41
C GLU A 109 15.90 -16.82 -7.16
N ILE A 110 14.75 -16.93 -6.46
CA ILE A 110 13.47 -17.25 -7.10
C ILE A 110 13.01 -16.13 -8.03
N ASP A 111 13.08 -14.88 -7.59
CA ASP A 111 12.70 -13.73 -8.42
C ASP A 111 13.57 -13.64 -9.68
N GLN A 112 14.89 -13.87 -9.54
CA GLN A 112 15.84 -13.92 -10.66
C GLN A 112 15.48 -15.04 -11.64
N PHE A 113 15.23 -16.26 -11.16
CA PHE A 113 14.90 -17.37 -12.05
C PHE A 113 13.62 -17.11 -12.86
N ILE A 114 12.57 -16.57 -12.23
CA ILE A 114 11.30 -16.24 -12.91
C ILE A 114 11.48 -15.07 -13.88
N PHE A 115 12.30 -14.09 -13.52
CA PHE A 115 12.62 -12.96 -14.40
C PHE A 115 13.33 -13.42 -15.68
N ASP A 116 14.29 -14.36 -15.55
CA ASP A 116 15.01 -14.93 -16.70
C ASP A 116 14.16 -15.97 -17.48
N HIS A 117 13.12 -16.54 -16.85
CA HIS A 117 12.23 -17.54 -17.43
C HIS A 117 10.77 -17.13 -17.28
N GLU A 118 10.38 -16.13 -18.08
CA GLU A 118 9.05 -15.50 -18.07
C GLU A 118 7.84 -16.44 -18.22
N ASP A 119 8.02 -17.74 -18.51
CA ASP A 119 6.96 -18.75 -18.63
C ASP A 119 6.94 -19.78 -17.49
N PHE A 120 7.72 -19.55 -16.43
CA PHE A 120 7.83 -20.42 -15.26
C PHE A 120 7.30 -19.72 -13.99
N LEU A 121 6.22 -20.25 -13.42
CA LEU A 121 5.63 -19.68 -12.21
C LEU A 121 5.91 -20.55 -10.99
N VAL A 122 6.42 -19.93 -9.94
CA VAL A 122 6.67 -20.57 -8.65
C VAL A 122 5.54 -20.22 -7.67
N LEU A 123 5.03 -21.22 -6.96
CA LEU A 123 4.08 -21.07 -5.86
C LEU A 123 4.77 -21.42 -4.54
N VAL A 124 4.53 -20.64 -3.49
CA VAL A 124 5.16 -20.81 -2.18
C VAL A 124 4.12 -20.66 -1.06
N ALA A 125 4.17 -21.55 -0.07
CA ALA A 125 3.33 -21.45 1.12
C ALA A 125 3.67 -20.21 1.96
N ALA A 126 2.65 -19.44 2.37
CA ALA A 126 2.84 -18.18 3.09
C ALA A 126 3.47 -18.33 4.50
N GLY A 127 3.32 -19.50 5.12
CA GLY A 127 3.70 -19.75 6.51
C GLY A 127 2.48 -20.04 7.41
N ASN A 128 2.72 -20.57 8.60
CA ASN A 128 1.67 -20.97 9.55
C ASN A 128 1.77 -20.23 10.90
N ASP A 129 2.32 -19.01 10.90
CA ASP A 129 2.59 -18.19 12.09
C ASP A 129 1.52 -17.10 12.31
N GLY A 130 0.36 -17.21 11.66
CA GLY A 130 -0.80 -16.37 11.92
C GLY A 130 -1.37 -16.56 13.34
N PRO A 131 -2.30 -15.69 13.78
CA PRO A 131 -3.02 -14.68 13.02
C PRO A 131 -2.35 -13.28 13.03
N GLY A 132 -1.14 -13.16 13.59
CA GLY A 132 -0.44 -11.89 13.68
C GLY A 132 -0.07 -11.33 12.29
N ALA A 133 -0.04 -9.99 12.16
CA ALA A 133 0.49 -9.32 10.98
C ALA A 133 2.01 -9.49 10.87
N GLY A 134 2.55 -9.39 9.66
CA GLY A 134 4.01 -9.42 9.43
C GLY A 134 4.65 -10.81 9.54
N THR A 135 3.86 -11.88 9.38
CA THR A 135 4.24 -13.28 9.64
C THR A 135 4.50 -14.10 8.37
N ILE A 136 4.55 -13.45 7.20
CA ILE A 136 4.89 -14.10 5.93
C ILE A 136 6.33 -14.59 5.98
N GLY A 137 6.54 -15.89 5.80
CA GLY A 137 7.85 -16.51 5.84
C GLY A 137 8.58 -16.48 4.48
N SER A 138 9.90 -16.33 4.47
CA SER A 138 10.72 -16.47 3.26
C SER A 138 10.78 -17.94 2.83
N PRO A 139 10.61 -18.27 1.53
CA PRO A 139 10.64 -17.37 0.37
C PRO A 139 9.27 -16.85 -0.13
N ALA A 140 8.19 -16.95 0.65
CA ALA A 140 6.89 -16.40 0.25
C ALA A 140 6.90 -14.85 0.14
N THR A 141 7.97 -14.22 0.61
CA THR A 141 8.26 -12.79 0.48
C THR A 141 8.77 -12.38 -0.92
N ALA A 142 9.11 -13.33 -1.80
CA ALA A 142 9.52 -13.06 -3.19
C ALA A 142 8.40 -12.34 -3.98
N LYS A 143 8.77 -11.49 -4.95
CA LYS A 143 7.81 -10.65 -5.70
C LYS A 143 7.12 -11.42 -6.82
N ASN A 144 7.86 -12.24 -7.55
CA ASN A 144 7.44 -12.82 -8.83
C ASN A 144 6.69 -14.16 -8.69
N ILE A 145 6.58 -14.66 -7.46
CA ILE A 145 5.85 -15.89 -7.12
C ILE A 145 4.35 -15.67 -6.93
N LEU A 146 3.59 -16.76 -6.78
CA LEU A 146 2.33 -16.77 -6.05
C LEU A 146 2.56 -17.27 -4.62
N ALA A 147 2.51 -16.38 -3.64
CA ALA A 147 2.46 -16.73 -2.23
C ALA A 147 1.02 -17.11 -1.83
N VAL A 148 0.86 -18.26 -1.17
CA VAL A 148 -0.46 -18.86 -0.93
C VAL A 148 -0.75 -18.98 0.56
N GLY A 149 -1.80 -18.29 1.00
CA GLY A 149 -2.41 -18.44 2.32
C GLY A 149 -3.41 -19.59 2.38
N ALA A 150 -3.81 -19.98 3.60
CA ALA A 150 -4.73 -21.08 3.85
C ALA A 150 -6.11 -20.56 4.24
N GLY A 151 -7.13 -21.01 3.52
CA GLY A 151 -8.53 -20.88 3.88
C GLY A 151 -9.09 -22.18 4.44
N ASP A 152 -10.25 -22.08 5.08
CA ASP A 152 -10.99 -23.23 5.56
C ASP A 152 -11.51 -24.06 4.38
N ASN A 153 -11.78 -25.34 4.62
CA ASN A 153 -12.39 -26.20 3.62
C ASN A 153 -13.90 -25.91 3.47
N THR A 154 -14.56 -26.67 2.59
CA THR A 154 -16.01 -26.67 2.44
C THR A 154 -16.70 -27.11 3.72
N LEU A 155 -17.86 -26.50 4.02
CA LEU A 155 -18.72 -26.97 5.11
C LEU A 155 -19.05 -28.45 4.94
N ALA A 156 -19.27 -28.91 3.71
CA ALA A 156 -19.51 -30.32 3.41
C ALA A 156 -18.36 -31.23 3.87
N ALA A 157 -17.10 -30.80 3.67
CA ALA A 157 -15.93 -31.54 4.13
C ALA A 157 -15.86 -31.64 5.66
N TYR A 158 -16.20 -30.57 6.39
CA TYR A 158 -16.31 -30.62 7.85
C TYR A 158 -17.47 -31.52 8.28
N VAL A 159 -18.69 -31.31 7.76
CA VAL A 159 -19.89 -32.12 8.08
C VAL A 159 -19.64 -33.62 7.88
N GLU A 160 -18.99 -34.01 6.79
CA GLU A 160 -18.63 -35.41 6.52
C GLU A 160 -17.71 -36.00 7.62
N TYR A 161 -16.89 -35.17 8.26
CA TYR A 161 -15.78 -35.60 9.10
C TYR A 161 -15.99 -35.44 10.61
N ASP A 162 -16.35 -34.23 11.06
CA ASP A 162 -16.45 -33.88 12.49
C ASP A 162 -17.90 -33.83 12.97
N GLY A 163 -18.88 -34.09 12.09
CA GLY A 163 -20.30 -33.96 12.38
C GLY A 163 -20.70 -32.52 12.72
N TYR A 164 -19.93 -31.52 12.26
CA TYR A 164 -20.18 -30.11 12.55
C TYR A 164 -21.55 -29.67 12.05
N SER A 165 -22.31 -29.04 12.94
CA SER A 165 -23.67 -28.53 12.69
C SER A 165 -23.78 -27.02 12.93
N GLY A 166 -22.65 -26.31 13.04
CA GLY A 166 -22.61 -24.86 13.23
C GLY A 166 -22.81 -24.08 11.93
N SER A 167 -23.23 -22.81 12.07
CA SER A 167 -23.59 -21.92 10.95
C SER A 167 -22.71 -20.66 10.87
N SER A 168 -21.53 -20.65 11.49
CA SER A 168 -20.61 -19.50 11.48
C SER A 168 -19.66 -19.50 10.28
N HIS A 169 -19.06 -18.34 10.02
CA HIS A 169 -18.04 -18.10 8.99
C HIS A 169 -16.76 -18.94 9.14
N ASP A 170 -16.62 -19.65 10.27
CA ASP A 170 -15.43 -20.35 10.73
C ASP A 170 -15.13 -21.67 9.99
N LYS A 171 -16.03 -22.15 9.12
CA LYS A 171 -15.89 -23.44 8.40
C LYS A 171 -16.62 -23.49 7.03
N GLN A 172 -16.65 -22.40 6.25
CA GLN A 172 -17.49 -22.31 5.03
C GLN A 172 -16.76 -21.95 3.71
N MET A 173 -15.54 -22.42 3.47
CA MET A 173 -14.61 -21.97 2.39
C MET A 173 -14.34 -20.46 2.32
N THR A 174 -15.01 -19.67 3.15
CA THR A 174 -14.97 -18.21 3.12
C THR A 174 -14.24 -17.69 4.34
N GLY A 175 -13.89 -18.53 5.31
CA GLY A 175 -13.02 -18.20 6.43
C GLY A 175 -11.55 -18.39 6.06
N LEU A 176 -10.72 -17.45 6.50
CA LEU A 176 -9.27 -17.58 6.51
C LEU A 176 -8.86 -18.45 7.71
N ALA A 177 -8.04 -19.47 7.46
CA ALA A 177 -7.58 -20.35 8.52
C ALA A 177 -6.75 -19.58 9.55
N TYR A 178 -6.99 -19.84 10.83
CA TYR A 178 -6.43 -19.05 11.93
C TYR A 178 -4.90 -18.96 11.91
N PHE A 179 -4.24 -20.08 11.58
CA PHE A 179 -2.78 -20.19 11.51
C PHE A 179 -2.17 -19.54 10.26
N SER A 180 -2.96 -19.20 9.23
CA SER A 180 -2.39 -18.70 7.97
C SER A 180 -1.60 -17.41 8.24
N SER A 181 -0.32 -17.40 7.88
CA SER A 181 0.53 -16.21 7.96
C SER A 181 -0.06 -15.05 7.16
N ARG A 182 0.19 -13.83 7.65
CA ARG A 182 -0.42 -12.58 7.17
C ARG A 182 0.66 -11.53 6.92
N GLY A 183 0.44 -10.72 5.90
CA GLY A 183 1.28 -9.57 5.60
C GLY A 183 1.08 -8.42 6.61
N PRO A 184 1.60 -7.23 6.28
CA PRO A 184 2.44 -6.95 5.11
C PRO A 184 3.80 -7.67 5.18
N THR A 185 4.54 -7.73 4.08
CA THR A 185 6.00 -7.91 4.16
C THR A 185 6.64 -6.67 4.83
N PRO A 186 7.90 -6.74 5.30
CA PRO A 186 8.56 -5.59 5.93
C PRO A 186 8.61 -4.33 5.07
N ASP A 187 8.58 -4.48 3.73
CA ASP A 187 8.56 -3.39 2.76
C ASP A 187 7.14 -2.98 2.31
N GLY A 188 6.09 -3.40 3.03
CA GLY A 188 4.72 -2.93 2.85
C GLY A 188 3.88 -3.66 1.80
N ARG A 189 4.38 -4.73 1.17
CA ARG A 189 3.63 -5.45 0.13
C ARG A 189 2.51 -6.31 0.70
N PHE A 190 1.45 -6.46 -0.10
CA PHE A 190 0.37 -7.42 0.15
C PHE A 190 0.87 -8.85 -0.08
N LYS A 191 0.98 -9.61 1.01
CA LYS A 191 1.22 -11.05 1.02
C LYS A 191 0.31 -11.71 2.07
N PRO A 192 -0.18 -12.95 1.86
CA PRO A 192 -0.03 -13.77 0.65
C PRO A 192 -0.66 -13.08 -0.57
N ASP A 193 -0.35 -13.53 -1.80
CA ASP A 193 -1.01 -12.98 -2.99
C ASP A 193 -2.47 -13.47 -3.05
N ILE A 194 -2.70 -14.75 -2.74
CA ILE A 194 -4.00 -15.42 -2.85
C ILE A 194 -4.19 -16.44 -1.74
N VAL A 195 -5.42 -16.91 -1.58
CA VAL A 195 -5.77 -17.98 -0.62
C VAL A 195 -6.42 -19.15 -1.35
N CYS A 196 -6.08 -20.36 -0.94
CA CYS A 196 -6.76 -21.60 -1.34
C CYS A 196 -7.15 -22.41 -0.08
N PRO A 197 -8.11 -23.34 -0.18
CA PRO A 197 -8.42 -24.27 0.90
C PRO A 197 -7.16 -25.02 1.37
N GLY A 198 -6.88 -24.94 2.67
CA GLY A 198 -5.67 -25.50 3.29
C GLY A 198 -5.89 -26.09 4.68
N GLU A 199 -7.06 -25.91 5.30
CA GLU A 199 -7.42 -26.61 6.53
C GLU A 199 -8.22 -27.89 6.22
N SER A 200 -8.00 -28.97 6.96
CA SER A 200 -8.70 -30.26 6.83
C SER A 200 -8.77 -30.77 5.38
N ILE A 201 -7.62 -30.80 4.71
CA ILE A 201 -7.49 -31.28 3.33
C ILE A 201 -7.18 -32.77 3.35
N ARG A 202 -8.00 -33.57 2.67
CA ARG A 202 -7.75 -34.99 2.43
C ARG A 202 -7.03 -35.21 1.11
N SER A 203 -5.93 -35.93 1.16
CA SER A 203 -5.08 -36.23 0.00
C SER A 203 -4.32 -37.53 0.22
N ALA A 204 -3.46 -37.91 -0.73
CA ALA A 204 -2.68 -39.14 -0.71
C ALA A 204 -1.89 -39.29 0.61
N TYR A 205 -2.01 -40.46 1.23
CA TYR A 205 -1.24 -40.87 2.40
C TYR A 205 0.05 -41.56 1.98
N SER A 206 1.09 -41.48 2.80
CA SER A 206 2.27 -42.35 2.75
C SER A 206 2.33 -43.16 4.04
N ASP A 207 2.64 -44.46 3.96
CA ASP A 207 2.84 -45.33 5.12
C ASP A 207 4.32 -45.47 5.51
N GLY A 208 5.21 -44.75 4.83
CA GLY A 208 6.67 -44.79 5.04
C GLY A 208 7.37 -45.98 4.38
N SER A 209 6.65 -46.83 3.67
CA SER A 209 7.21 -48.01 3.01
C SER A 209 7.30 -47.80 1.50
N LEU A 210 8.52 -47.85 0.96
CA LEU A 210 8.76 -47.74 -0.49
C LEU A 210 8.17 -48.90 -1.31
N THR A 211 7.71 -49.97 -0.65
CA THR A 211 7.26 -51.22 -1.29
C THR A 211 5.83 -51.62 -0.93
N SER A 212 5.08 -50.79 -0.18
CA SER A 212 3.70 -51.12 0.22
C SER A 212 2.68 -50.95 -0.90
N TYR A 213 2.94 -50.03 -1.84
CA TYR A 213 2.04 -49.69 -2.97
C TYR A 213 0.59 -49.41 -2.54
N GLN A 214 0.40 -48.79 -1.37
CA GLN A 214 -0.91 -48.46 -0.83
C GLN A 214 -1.59 -47.28 -1.56
N CYS A 215 -2.90 -47.12 -1.38
CA CYS A 215 -3.73 -46.08 -2.01
C CYS A 215 -4.62 -45.32 -1.00
N SER A 216 -4.20 -45.27 0.26
CA SER A 216 -4.91 -44.61 1.35
C SER A 216 -4.83 -43.09 1.23
N ILE A 217 -5.71 -42.41 1.96
CA ILE A 217 -5.74 -40.96 2.09
C ILE A 217 -5.58 -40.54 3.55
N ALA A 218 -5.07 -39.33 3.77
CA ALA A 218 -4.94 -38.73 5.10
C ALA A 218 -5.36 -37.26 5.08
N GLU A 219 -5.78 -36.76 6.24
CA GLU A 219 -6.14 -35.37 6.46
C GLU A 219 -4.95 -34.59 7.02
N MET A 220 -4.66 -33.41 6.44
CA MET A 220 -3.65 -32.48 6.94
C MET A 220 -4.14 -31.03 6.78
N SER A 221 -3.59 -30.14 7.61
CA SER A 221 -3.87 -28.70 7.59
C SER A 221 -2.58 -27.90 7.49
N GLY A 222 -2.60 -26.82 6.72
CA GLY A 222 -1.49 -25.88 6.60
C GLY A 222 -1.55 -25.06 5.31
N THR A 223 -0.80 -23.96 5.25
CA THR A 223 -0.49 -23.31 3.96
C THR A 223 0.25 -24.25 3.01
N SER A 224 0.91 -25.27 3.57
CA SER A 224 1.44 -26.43 2.85
C SER A 224 0.40 -27.19 2.03
N MET A 225 -0.86 -27.23 2.45
CA MET A 225 -1.97 -27.89 1.76
C MET A 225 -2.73 -26.92 0.85
N ALA A 226 -2.74 -25.62 1.17
CA ALA A 226 -3.32 -24.60 0.29
C ALA A 226 -2.51 -24.38 -0.99
N THR A 227 -1.19 -24.33 -0.87
CA THR A 227 -0.25 -24.13 -1.99
C THR A 227 -0.45 -25.13 -3.13
N PRO A 228 -0.50 -26.46 -2.89
CA PRO A 228 -0.73 -27.43 -3.95
C PRO A 228 -2.14 -27.35 -4.55
N THR A 229 -3.15 -26.99 -3.76
CA THR A 229 -4.51 -26.72 -4.28
C THR A 229 -4.48 -25.58 -5.29
N CYS A 230 -3.79 -24.47 -4.96
CA CYS A 230 -3.56 -23.35 -5.87
C CYS A 230 -2.65 -23.71 -7.06
N ALA A 231 -1.70 -24.64 -6.90
CA ALA A 231 -0.86 -25.13 -8.00
C ALA A 231 -1.67 -25.96 -9.01
N GLY A 232 -2.59 -26.80 -8.53
CA GLY A 232 -3.55 -27.53 -9.38
C GLY A 232 -4.44 -26.56 -10.18
N ALA A 233 -4.99 -25.54 -9.51
CA ALA A 233 -5.77 -24.48 -10.18
C ALA A 233 -4.93 -23.72 -11.22
N SER A 234 -3.67 -23.38 -10.90
CA SER A 234 -2.75 -22.72 -11.83
C SER A 234 -2.43 -23.60 -13.05
N ALA A 235 -2.36 -24.92 -12.89
CA ALA A 235 -2.19 -25.86 -14.00
C ALA A 235 -3.39 -25.86 -14.94
N LEU A 236 -4.62 -25.79 -14.41
CA LEU A 236 -5.84 -25.65 -15.20
C LEU A 236 -5.89 -24.30 -15.94
N VAL A 237 -5.49 -23.19 -15.30
CA VAL A 237 -5.36 -21.89 -15.96
C VAL A 237 -4.36 -21.95 -17.12
N ARG A 238 -3.20 -22.57 -16.91
CA ARG A 238 -2.21 -22.75 -17.98
C ARG A 238 -2.74 -23.63 -19.12
N GLN A 239 -3.50 -24.68 -18.81
CA GLN A 239 -4.16 -25.52 -19.81
C GLN A 239 -5.21 -24.72 -20.60
N TYR A 240 -6.03 -23.92 -19.93
CA TYR A 240 -7.06 -23.08 -20.54
C TYR A 240 -6.50 -22.22 -21.68
N PHE A 241 -5.37 -21.55 -21.45
CA PHE A 241 -4.71 -20.76 -22.49
C PHE A 241 -4.09 -21.62 -23.60
N ARG A 242 -3.37 -22.70 -23.23
CA ARG A 242 -2.70 -23.56 -24.22
C ARG A 242 -3.66 -24.32 -25.13
N GLU A 243 -4.86 -24.61 -24.63
CA GLU A 243 -5.90 -25.26 -25.41
C GLU A 243 -6.86 -24.28 -26.10
N GLY A 244 -6.55 -22.98 -26.04
CA GLY A 244 -7.19 -21.92 -26.83
C GLY A 244 -8.64 -21.60 -26.44
N PHE A 245 -9.01 -21.86 -25.19
CA PHE A 245 -10.35 -21.53 -24.70
C PHE A 245 -10.59 -20.01 -24.67
N LEU A 246 -9.56 -19.18 -24.49
CA LEU A 246 -9.69 -17.71 -24.43
C LEU A 246 -10.47 -17.12 -25.62
N ALA A 247 -10.25 -17.65 -26.83
CA ALA A 247 -10.79 -17.06 -28.06
C ALA A 247 -12.31 -17.20 -28.20
N SER A 248 -12.89 -18.29 -27.71
CA SER A 248 -14.31 -18.62 -27.95
C SER A 248 -15.06 -19.23 -26.77
N GLY A 249 -14.34 -19.60 -25.70
CA GLY A 249 -14.84 -20.41 -24.60
C GLY A 249 -14.91 -21.91 -24.90
N VAL A 250 -14.51 -22.33 -26.10
CA VAL A 250 -14.45 -23.74 -26.52
C VAL A 250 -13.00 -24.10 -26.83
N ARG A 251 -12.63 -25.36 -26.55
CA ARG A 251 -11.31 -25.90 -26.84
C ARG A 251 -10.95 -25.72 -28.32
N ASN A 252 -9.87 -24.98 -28.59
CA ASN A 252 -9.31 -24.81 -29.91
C ASN A 252 -7.78 -24.66 -29.83
N VAL A 253 -7.07 -25.78 -29.91
CA VAL A 253 -5.61 -25.82 -29.71
C VAL A 253 -4.85 -24.92 -30.70
N SER A 254 -5.34 -24.72 -31.93
CA SER A 254 -4.67 -23.83 -32.89
C SER A 254 -4.77 -22.34 -32.52
N ALA A 255 -5.71 -21.97 -31.64
CA ALA A 255 -5.82 -20.64 -31.05
C ALA A 255 -5.15 -20.55 -29.66
N GLY A 256 -4.45 -21.61 -29.25
CA GLY A 256 -3.77 -21.68 -27.96
C GLY A 256 -2.56 -20.75 -27.89
N ILE A 257 -2.34 -20.18 -26.71
CA ILE A 257 -1.15 -19.36 -26.41
C ILE A 257 -0.35 -19.99 -25.27
N ALA A 258 0.97 -19.74 -25.26
CA ALA A 258 1.82 -20.07 -24.13
C ALA A 258 1.83 -18.88 -23.14
N PRO A 259 1.09 -18.96 -22.02
CA PRO A 259 0.99 -17.83 -21.10
C PRO A 259 2.32 -17.60 -20.38
N SER A 260 2.66 -16.34 -20.12
CA SER A 260 3.71 -15.98 -19.17
C SER A 260 3.34 -16.37 -17.72
N ALA A 261 4.33 -16.38 -16.84
CA ALA A 261 4.16 -16.54 -15.40
C ALA A 261 3.33 -15.38 -14.81
N SER A 262 3.58 -14.15 -15.25
CA SER A 262 2.80 -12.96 -14.85
C SER A 262 1.34 -13.07 -15.27
N LEU A 263 1.02 -13.66 -16.43
CA LEU A 263 -0.36 -13.87 -16.86
C LEU A 263 -1.07 -14.93 -16.00
N VAL A 264 -0.41 -16.06 -15.73
CA VAL A 264 -1.01 -17.07 -14.85
C VAL A 264 -1.22 -16.47 -13.46
N LYS A 265 -0.25 -15.73 -12.91
CA LYS A 265 -0.39 -14.98 -11.65
C LYS A 265 -1.54 -13.97 -11.72
N ALA A 266 -1.65 -13.19 -12.79
CA ALA A 266 -2.72 -12.20 -12.99
C ALA A 266 -4.11 -12.84 -12.97
N ILE A 267 -4.31 -13.97 -13.64
CA ILE A 267 -5.61 -14.68 -13.61
C ILE A 267 -5.93 -15.17 -12.20
N MET A 268 -4.94 -15.74 -11.49
CA MET A 268 -5.14 -16.26 -10.14
C MET A 268 -5.47 -15.14 -9.15
N VAL A 269 -4.81 -13.99 -9.24
CA VAL A 269 -5.14 -12.77 -8.47
C VAL A 269 -6.52 -12.22 -8.85
N HIS A 270 -6.82 -12.17 -10.15
CA HIS A 270 -8.09 -11.65 -10.65
C HIS A 270 -9.29 -12.52 -10.25
N ALA A 271 -9.07 -13.82 -10.04
CA ALA A 271 -10.04 -14.78 -9.55
C ALA A 271 -10.41 -14.58 -8.07
N GLY A 272 -9.63 -13.77 -7.34
CA GLY A 272 -9.75 -13.53 -5.92
C GLY A 272 -11.13 -13.01 -5.48
N GLN A 273 -11.71 -13.69 -4.49
CA GLN A 273 -12.94 -13.31 -3.80
C GLN A 273 -12.66 -13.02 -2.33
N PRO A 274 -13.28 -11.97 -1.75
CA PRO A 274 -13.05 -11.60 -0.36
C PRO A 274 -13.51 -12.72 0.58
N MET A 275 -12.73 -12.91 1.64
CA MET A 275 -12.91 -13.91 2.68
C MET A 275 -13.13 -13.24 4.03
N TRP A 276 -13.95 -13.86 4.85
CA TRP A 276 -14.02 -13.58 6.27
C TRP A 276 -12.70 -13.96 6.93
N PHE A 277 -12.21 -13.11 7.83
CA PHE A 277 -11.05 -13.42 8.66
C PHE A 277 -11.28 -12.91 10.08
N GLN A 278 -10.53 -13.46 11.02
CA GLN A 278 -10.64 -13.06 12.42
C GLN A 278 -9.63 -11.95 12.77
N GLU A 279 -10.16 -10.84 13.27
CA GLU A 279 -9.42 -9.70 13.82
C GLU A 279 -9.89 -9.45 15.26
N SER A 280 -8.98 -9.51 16.24
CA SER A 280 -9.33 -9.36 17.67
C SER A 280 -10.52 -10.23 18.12
N SER A 281 -10.54 -11.48 17.64
CA SER A 281 -11.60 -12.47 17.87
C SER A 281 -12.93 -12.22 17.14
N VAL A 282 -13.06 -11.16 16.34
CA VAL A 282 -14.26 -10.84 15.55
C VAL A 282 -14.07 -11.24 14.09
N TRP A 283 -15.08 -11.87 13.50
CA TRP A 283 -15.09 -12.18 12.06
C TRP A 283 -15.48 -10.94 11.26
N THR A 284 -14.62 -10.57 10.32
CA THR A 284 -14.75 -9.38 9.47
C THR A 284 -14.49 -9.76 8.01
N LEU A 285 -15.24 -9.14 7.10
CA LEU A 285 -15.03 -9.21 5.67
C LEU A 285 -14.37 -7.88 5.24
N PRO A 286 -13.23 -7.89 4.54
CA PRO A 286 -12.58 -6.64 4.16
C PRO A 286 -13.47 -5.86 3.17
N PRO A 287 -13.49 -4.52 3.26
CA PRO A 287 -14.31 -3.68 2.38
C PRO A 287 -13.82 -3.67 0.93
N SER A 288 -12.52 -3.93 0.71
CA SER A 288 -11.89 -4.01 -0.60
C SER A 288 -10.73 -5.01 -0.58
N LEU A 289 -10.28 -5.40 -1.77
CA LEU A 289 -9.08 -6.20 -1.99
C LEU A 289 -8.06 -5.37 -2.79
N PRO A 290 -6.75 -5.59 -2.60
CA PRO A 290 -6.15 -6.56 -1.70
C PRO A 290 -6.22 -6.18 -0.21
N HIS A 291 -5.94 -7.14 0.68
CA HIS A 291 -5.90 -6.95 2.14
C HIS A 291 -4.76 -7.78 2.76
N PHE A 292 -4.05 -7.25 3.77
CA PHE A 292 -2.85 -7.89 4.33
C PHE A 292 -3.05 -9.31 4.87
N SER A 293 -4.24 -9.66 5.36
CA SER A 293 -4.53 -11.03 5.84
C SER A 293 -4.69 -12.07 4.73
N GLN A 294 -5.15 -11.68 3.55
CA GLN A 294 -5.68 -12.61 2.55
C GLN A 294 -5.28 -12.28 1.10
N GLY A 295 -4.44 -11.26 0.89
CA GLY A 295 -4.08 -10.79 -0.44
C GLY A 295 -5.29 -10.36 -1.24
N PHE A 296 -5.39 -10.88 -2.45
CA PHE A 296 -6.54 -10.72 -3.33
C PHE A 296 -7.68 -11.71 -3.01
N GLY A 297 -7.57 -12.48 -1.94
CA GLY A 297 -8.63 -13.35 -1.43
C GLY A 297 -8.59 -14.77 -2.01
N ARG A 298 -9.69 -15.50 -1.85
CA ARG A 298 -9.81 -16.89 -2.28
C ARG A 298 -9.88 -17.00 -3.80
N VAL A 299 -9.11 -17.91 -4.38
CA VAL A 299 -9.23 -18.23 -5.81
C VAL A 299 -10.60 -18.82 -6.12
N ASP A 300 -11.30 -18.22 -7.09
CA ASP A 300 -12.48 -18.79 -7.74
C ASP A 300 -12.36 -18.67 -9.26
N LEU A 301 -11.97 -19.75 -9.93
CA LEU A 301 -11.75 -19.75 -11.38
C LEU A 301 -13.03 -19.50 -12.19
N ASN A 302 -14.22 -19.81 -11.65
CA ASN A 302 -15.49 -19.53 -12.32
C ASN A 302 -15.79 -18.02 -12.38
N SER A 303 -15.12 -17.22 -11.54
CA SER A 303 -15.28 -15.77 -11.52
C SER A 303 -14.45 -15.04 -12.59
N VAL A 304 -13.58 -15.76 -13.32
CA VAL A 304 -12.64 -15.17 -14.31
C VAL A 304 -12.55 -15.92 -15.64
N LEU A 305 -12.64 -17.25 -15.67
CA LEU A 305 -12.46 -18.01 -16.90
C LEU A 305 -13.70 -17.97 -17.79
N TYR A 306 -13.50 -17.65 -19.07
CA TYR A 306 -14.56 -17.52 -20.07
C TYR A 306 -14.81 -18.83 -20.82
N PHE A 307 -16.05 -19.33 -20.78
CA PHE A 307 -16.52 -20.57 -21.42
C PHE A 307 -17.73 -20.32 -22.35
N GLY A 308 -17.76 -19.17 -23.02
CA GLY A 308 -18.73 -18.92 -24.10
C GLY A 308 -20.00 -18.24 -23.59
N ALA A 309 -21.17 -18.66 -24.10
CA ALA A 309 -22.45 -17.99 -23.82
C ALA A 309 -22.95 -18.20 -22.38
N GLN A 310 -22.44 -19.20 -21.66
CA GLN A 310 -22.84 -19.50 -20.28
C GLN A 310 -22.13 -18.61 -19.25
N THR A 311 -21.01 -17.99 -19.62
CA THR A 311 -20.28 -17.08 -18.74
C THR A 311 -20.93 -15.69 -18.76
N PRO A 312 -21.29 -15.11 -17.60
CA PRO A 312 -22.01 -13.83 -17.53
C PRO A 312 -21.16 -12.60 -17.86
N PHE A 313 -19.85 -12.78 -18.06
CA PHE A 313 -18.88 -11.74 -18.38
C PHE A 313 -18.00 -12.16 -19.55
N LYS A 314 -17.25 -11.20 -20.10
CA LYS A 314 -16.14 -11.44 -21.03
C LYS A 314 -14.82 -11.36 -20.29
N LEU A 315 -13.85 -12.13 -20.77
CA LEU A 315 -12.45 -12.07 -20.37
C LEU A 315 -11.65 -11.39 -21.48
N ARG A 316 -10.83 -10.40 -21.12
CA ARG A 316 -9.82 -9.79 -21.99
C ARG A 316 -8.47 -9.91 -21.32
N VAL A 317 -7.49 -10.34 -22.11
CA VAL A 317 -6.14 -10.62 -21.63
C VAL A 317 -5.17 -9.99 -22.61
N LEU A 318 -4.20 -9.27 -22.06
CA LEU A 318 -3.02 -8.80 -22.77
C LEU A 318 -1.81 -9.36 -22.03
N ASP A 319 -0.89 -9.98 -22.75
CA ASP A 319 0.26 -10.67 -22.17
C ASP A 319 1.55 -10.18 -22.82
N ARG A 320 2.60 -9.98 -22.01
CA ARG A 320 3.91 -9.45 -22.44
C ARG A 320 3.80 -8.09 -23.12
N GLU A 321 2.85 -7.27 -22.70
CA GLU A 321 2.78 -5.90 -23.15
C GLU A 321 3.95 -5.11 -22.54
N VAL A 322 4.62 -4.29 -23.35
CA VAL A 322 5.77 -3.50 -22.89
C VAL A 322 5.33 -2.08 -22.58
N VAL A 323 5.80 -1.50 -21.48
CA VAL A 323 5.74 -0.06 -21.18
C VAL A 323 7.15 0.49 -20.96
N GLN A 324 7.40 1.70 -21.45
CA GLN A 324 8.66 2.43 -21.25
C GLN A 324 8.59 3.29 -19.99
N ASP A 325 9.77 3.67 -19.48
CA ASP A 325 9.85 4.62 -18.37
C ASP A 325 9.13 5.93 -18.70
N GLN A 326 8.36 6.45 -17.76
CA GLN A 326 7.50 7.62 -17.89
C GLN A 326 6.41 7.53 -18.97
N GLN A 327 6.17 6.34 -19.55
CA GLN A 327 5.14 6.13 -20.55
C GLN A 327 3.84 5.67 -19.89
N THR A 328 2.71 6.20 -20.35
CA THR A 328 1.39 5.62 -20.07
C THR A 328 0.81 4.94 -21.31
N ARG A 329 0.41 3.68 -21.16
CA ARG A 329 -0.35 2.92 -22.17
C ARG A 329 -1.83 2.92 -21.83
N HIS A 330 -2.66 3.02 -22.87
CA HIS A 330 -4.12 3.09 -22.72
C HIS A 330 -4.81 1.91 -23.43
N TYR A 331 -5.75 1.29 -22.72
CA TYR A 331 -6.60 0.20 -23.21
C TYR A 331 -8.05 0.54 -22.91
N CYS A 332 -8.90 0.60 -23.93
CA CYS A 332 -10.28 1.03 -23.78
C CYS A 332 -11.26 -0.11 -23.99
N PHE A 333 -12.28 -0.14 -23.14
CA PHE A 333 -13.28 -1.20 -23.06
C PHE A 333 -14.67 -0.57 -23.02
N LEU A 334 -15.47 -0.83 -24.05
CA LEU A 334 -16.87 -0.42 -24.09
C LEU A 334 -17.69 -1.43 -23.28
N ALA A 335 -18.23 -0.99 -22.15
CA ALA A 335 -19.18 -1.73 -21.32
C ALA A 335 -20.62 -1.55 -21.82
N ALA A 336 -21.40 -2.64 -21.84
CA ALA A 336 -22.79 -2.61 -22.26
C ALA A 336 -23.68 -1.81 -21.27
N SER A 337 -24.62 -1.02 -21.80
CA SER A 337 -25.51 -0.17 -20.98
C SER A 337 -26.59 -0.93 -20.20
N GLN A 338 -26.86 -2.18 -20.55
CA GLN A 338 -27.83 -3.06 -19.90
C GLN A 338 -27.24 -4.45 -19.75
N SER A 339 -26.26 -4.57 -18.85
CA SER A 339 -25.64 -5.85 -18.49
C SER A 339 -26.23 -6.39 -17.19
N SER A 340 -26.49 -7.70 -17.13
CA SER A 340 -26.79 -8.39 -15.87
C SER A 340 -25.53 -8.59 -15.01
N TYR A 341 -24.34 -8.41 -15.59
CA TYR A 341 -23.06 -8.41 -14.90
C TYR A 341 -22.52 -6.99 -14.76
N THR A 342 -22.64 -6.44 -13.55
CA THR A 342 -22.27 -5.05 -13.26
C THR A 342 -20.84 -4.87 -12.77
N ARG A 343 -20.07 -5.95 -12.58
CA ARG A 343 -18.68 -5.82 -12.10
C ARG A 343 -17.76 -5.51 -13.28
N PHE A 344 -16.93 -4.47 -13.15
CA PHE A 344 -15.76 -4.27 -13.98
C PHE A 344 -14.52 -4.49 -13.11
N ARG A 345 -13.59 -5.34 -13.54
CA ARG A 345 -12.34 -5.58 -12.82
C ARG A 345 -11.18 -5.53 -13.79
N ALA A 346 -10.09 -4.90 -13.38
CA ALA A 346 -8.81 -4.91 -14.08
C ALA A 346 -7.70 -5.33 -13.10
N SER A 347 -6.80 -6.22 -13.52
CA SER A 347 -5.62 -6.62 -12.73
C SER A 347 -4.36 -6.56 -13.58
N LEU A 348 -3.36 -5.86 -13.07
CA LEU A 348 -2.04 -5.66 -13.65
C LEU A 348 -1.03 -6.47 -12.83
N VAL A 349 -0.20 -7.26 -13.50
CA VAL A 349 0.90 -8.01 -12.86
C VAL A 349 2.13 -7.95 -13.75
N TRP A 350 3.30 -7.77 -13.16
CA TRP A 350 4.57 -7.87 -13.86
C TRP A 350 5.58 -8.72 -13.08
N THR A 351 6.48 -9.34 -13.83
CA THR A 351 7.67 -9.99 -13.28
C THR A 351 8.74 -8.91 -13.11
N ASP A 352 8.91 -8.45 -11.88
CA ASP A 352 9.81 -7.35 -11.50
C ASP A 352 11.27 -7.84 -11.47
N PRO A 353 12.29 -7.04 -11.86
CA PRO A 353 13.68 -7.44 -11.69
C PRO A 353 13.99 -7.78 -10.23
N PRO A 354 14.86 -8.75 -9.94
CA PRO A 354 15.17 -9.13 -8.56
C PRO A 354 15.83 -7.98 -7.80
N ALA A 355 15.41 -7.77 -6.55
CA ALA A 355 16.07 -6.81 -5.67
C ALA A 355 17.31 -7.44 -5.02
N PRO A 356 18.24 -6.64 -4.47
CA PRO A 356 19.27 -7.17 -3.58
C PRO A 356 18.64 -7.90 -2.38
N ALA A 357 19.18 -9.06 -2.02
CA ALA A 357 18.79 -9.75 -0.80
C ALA A 357 18.91 -8.81 0.42
N TRP A 358 17.96 -8.93 1.34
CA TRP A 358 17.83 -8.15 2.57
C TRP A 358 17.52 -6.66 2.35
N SER A 359 17.10 -6.26 1.15
CA SER A 359 16.68 -4.89 0.88
C SER A 359 15.44 -4.49 1.69
N GLN A 360 15.41 -3.23 2.15
CA GLN A 360 14.26 -2.62 2.85
C GLN A 360 13.15 -2.18 1.89
N ARG A 361 13.45 -2.02 0.60
CA ARG A 361 12.47 -1.83 -0.48
C ARG A 361 12.79 -2.82 -1.58
N THR A 362 11.84 -3.68 -1.93
CA THR A 362 12.10 -4.71 -2.94
C THR A 362 11.57 -4.35 -4.32
N LEU A 363 10.56 -3.48 -4.47
CA LEU A 363 10.09 -3.07 -5.79
C LEU A 363 11.20 -2.32 -6.56
N ILE A 364 11.51 -2.78 -7.77
CA ILE A 364 12.54 -2.19 -8.64
C ILE A 364 11.91 -1.37 -9.76
N HIS A 365 10.95 -1.95 -10.49
CA HIS A 365 10.18 -1.26 -11.50
C HIS A 365 8.77 -0.98 -10.98
N ASP A 366 8.40 0.30 -10.95
CA ASP A 366 7.13 0.79 -10.46
C ASP A 366 6.15 1.05 -11.62
N LEU A 367 5.06 0.27 -11.67
CA LEU A 367 4.00 0.41 -12.66
C LEU A 367 2.67 0.69 -11.97
N ASN A 368 1.96 1.72 -12.43
CA ASN A 368 0.65 2.05 -11.87
C ASN A 368 -0.50 1.60 -12.78
N LEU A 369 -1.49 0.93 -12.19
CA LEU A 369 -2.80 0.68 -12.78
C LEU A 369 -3.74 1.82 -12.43
N MET A 370 -4.33 2.42 -13.47
CA MET A 370 -5.41 3.38 -13.31
C MET A 370 -6.59 2.99 -14.18
N VAL A 371 -7.81 3.12 -13.67
CA VAL A 371 -9.03 2.94 -14.46
C VAL A 371 -9.85 4.20 -14.39
N GLN A 372 -10.21 4.75 -15.55
CA GLN A 372 -11.19 5.82 -15.65
C GLN A 372 -12.51 5.24 -16.14
N ASP A 373 -13.59 5.51 -15.42
CA ASP A 373 -14.94 5.05 -15.78
C ASP A 373 -15.64 6.00 -16.79
N PRO A 374 -16.84 5.65 -17.29
CA PRO A 374 -17.58 6.50 -18.22
C PRO A 374 -17.98 7.87 -17.66
N SER A 375 -18.09 8.00 -16.33
CA SER A 375 -18.34 9.27 -15.64
C SER A 375 -17.05 10.09 -15.42
N ARG A 376 -15.92 9.58 -15.94
CA ARG A 376 -14.57 10.15 -15.83
C ARG A 376 -13.96 10.09 -14.44
N ARG A 377 -14.54 9.31 -13.53
CA ARG A 377 -13.94 9.05 -12.22
C ARG A 377 -12.72 8.16 -12.39
N LEU A 378 -11.63 8.52 -11.71
CA LEU A 378 -10.37 7.79 -11.71
C LEU A 378 -10.28 6.86 -10.48
N TYR A 379 -9.77 5.66 -10.71
CA TYR A 379 -9.52 4.63 -9.70
C TYR A 379 -8.07 4.19 -9.82
N PHE A 380 -7.35 4.15 -8.70
CA PHE A 380 -5.96 3.66 -8.62
C PHE A 380 -5.93 2.20 -8.18
N GLY A 381 -4.90 1.47 -8.63
CA GLY A 381 -4.66 0.10 -8.23
C GLY A 381 -4.60 -0.05 -6.72
N ASN A 382 -5.16 -1.16 -6.25
CA ASN A 382 -5.19 -1.57 -4.84
C ASN A 382 -5.96 -0.63 -3.89
N ASN A 383 -6.56 0.45 -4.41
CA ASN A 383 -7.44 1.37 -3.66
C ASN A 383 -6.82 1.88 -2.36
N LEU A 384 -5.51 2.19 -2.39
CA LEU A 384 -4.78 2.74 -1.26
C LEU A 384 -5.21 4.18 -0.99
N THR A 385 -5.17 4.57 0.29
CA THR A 385 -5.46 5.95 0.70
C THR A 385 -4.41 6.50 1.65
N ASP A 386 -4.14 7.80 1.53
CA ASP A 386 -3.35 8.58 2.48
C ASP A 386 -4.15 9.82 2.89
N GLY A 387 -4.39 9.99 4.19
CA GLY A 387 -5.29 11.03 4.71
C GLY A 387 -6.72 10.98 4.12
N GLY A 388 -7.16 9.83 3.60
CA GLY A 388 -8.44 9.66 2.90
C GLY A 388 -8.41 9.96 1.40
N ASN A 389 -7.29 10.44 0.86
CA ASN A 389 -7.09 10.65 -0.57
C ASN A 389 -6.59 9.37 -1.23
N ALA A 390 -7.15 9.02 -2.39
CA ALA A 390 -6.70 7.85 -3.14
C ALA A 390 -5.28 8.09 -3.70
N ILE A 391 -4.37 7.16 -3.44
CA ILE A 391 -2.97 7.21 -3.89
C ILE A 391 -2.64 6.03 -4.80
N LYS A 392 -1.56 6.19 -5.56
CA LYS A 392 -0.95 5.14 -6.38
C LYS A 392 -0.18 4.15 -5.49
N ASP A 393 -0.10 2.88 -5.90
CA ASP A 393 0.70 1.87 -5.20
C ASP A 393 2.15 1.94 -5.69
N SER A 394 3.11 1.94 -4.78
CA SER A 394 4.56 2.02 -5.11
C SER A 394 5.36 0.93 -4.40
N ALA A 395 4.67 -0.10 -3.92
CA ALA A 395 5.26 -1.24 -3.21
C ALA A 395 5.02 -2.57 -3.95
N ASN A 396 3.86 -2.76 -4.58
CA ASN A 396 3.42 -4.05 -5.09
C ASN A 396 3.66 -4.21 -6.59
N ASN A 397 4.14 -5.38 -7.02
CA ASN A 397 4.21 -5.76 -8.45
C ASN A 397 2.90 -6.35 -8.99
N CYS A 398 1.79 -6.04 -8.32
CA CYS A 398 0.47 -6.53 -8.62
C CYS A 398 -0.58 -5.50 -8.16
N GLU A 399 -1.38 -5.02 -9.09
CA GLU A 399 -2.40 -4.02 -8.84
C GLU A 399 -3.77 -4.45 -9.35
N GLN A 400 -4.84 -4.16 -8.61
CA GLN A 400 -6.20 -4.43 -9.03
C GLN A 400 -7.12 -3.23 -8.81
N VAL A 401 -8.00 -2.99 -9.78
CA VAL A 401 -9.16 -2.13 -9.62
C VAL A 401 -10.42 -2.98 -9.79
N THR A 402 -11.35 -2.90 -8.84
CA THR A 402 -12.69 -3.48 -8.94
C THR A 402 -13.76 -2.38 -8.80
N ILE A 403 -14.66 -2.30 -9.78
CA ILE A 403 -15.82 -1.40 -9.80
C ILE A 403 -17.06 -2.29 -9.78
N ALA A 404 -17.77 -2.34 -8.64
CA ALA A 404 -18.89 -3.27 -8.43
C ALA A 404 -20.15 -2.94 -9.24
N ASN A 405 -20.37 -1.65 -9.52
CA ASN A 405 -21.56 -1.12 -10.19
C ASN A 405 -21.16 -0.34 -11.45
N ALA A 406 -20.55 -1.06 -12.40
CA ALA A 406 -20.15 -0.52 -13.68
C ALA A 406 -21.36 -0.07 -14.51
N THR A 407 -21.27 1.13 -15.06
CA THR A 407 -22.28 1.74 -15.93
C THR A 407 -21.90 1.53 -17.39
N GLY A 408 -22.86 1.68 -18.30
CA GLY A 408 -22.57 1.62 -19.73
C GLY A 408 -21.67 2.74 -20.19
N GLY A 409 -20.71 2.43 -21.06
CA GLY A 409 -19.79 3.41 -21.65
C GLY A 409 -18.36 2.92 -21.72
N ILE A 410 -17.43 3.83 -22.02
CA ILE A 410 -16.03 3.48 -22.22
C ILE A 410 -15.28 3.56 -20.89
N TYR A 411 -14.74 2.43 -20.46
CA TYR A 411 -13.72 2.33 -19.43
C TYR A 411 -12.34 2.44 -20.07
N ARG A 412 -11.49 3.31 -19.55
CA ARG A 412 -10.09 3.46 -19.98
C ARG A 412 -9.19 2.90 -18.89
N VAL A 413 -8.57 1.77 -19.17
CA VAL A 413 -7.54 1.16 -18.32
C VAL A 413 -6.18 1.67 -18.77
N MET A 414 -5.37 2.11 -17.82
CA MET A 414 -4.10 2.77 -18.07
C MET A 414 -3.02 2.09 -17.26
N VAL A 415 -1.90 1.84 -17.92
CA VAL A 415 -0.71 1.26 -17.31
C VAL A 415 0.43 2.23 -17.52
N GLU A 416 0.92 2.81 -16.44
CA GLU A 416 1.98 3.81 -16.43
C GLU A 416 3.27 3.16 -15.92
N GLY A 417 4.39 3.28 -16.65
CA GLY A 417 5.71 2.97 -16.13
C GLY A 417 6.22 4.17 -15.34
N SER A 418 5.95 4.22 -14.03
CA SER A 418 6.18 5.40 -13.20
C SER A 418 7.63 5.59 -12.80
N ASP A 419 8.36 4.50 -12.57
CA ASP A 419 9.80 4.49 -12.38
C ASP A 419 10.35 3.15 -12.85
N LEU A 420 10.87 3.12 -14.07
CA LEU A 420 11.54 1.95 -14.64
C LEU A 420 13.05 2.17 -14.80
N GLN A 421 13.62 3.17 -14.11
CA GLN A 421 15.05 3.51 -14.16
C GLN A 421 15.58 3.74 -15.60
N GLY A 422 14.78 4.40 -16.45
CA GLY A 422 15.07 4.62 -17.87
C GLY A 422 14.90 3.39 -18.79
N GLY A 423 14.41 2.27 -18.26
CA GLY A 423 14.23 1.01 -18.97
C GLY A 423 12.81 0.76 -19.50
N THR A 424 12.48 -0.52 -19.66
CA THR A 424 11.16 -1.00 -20.06
C THR A 424 10.74 -2.18 -19.20
N GLN A 425 9.44 -2.35 -18.97
CA GLN A 425 8.89 -3.49 -18.23
C GLN A 425 7.79 -4.16 -19.04
N GLN A 426 7.83 -5.49 -19.08
CA GLN A 426 6.72 -6.30 -19.58
C GLN A 426 5.67 -6.55 -18.49
N PHE A 427 4.40 -6.55 -18.86
CA PHE A 427 3.30 -6.82 -17.95
C PHE A 427 2.19 -7.65 -18.60
N SER A 428 1.35 -8.22 -17.74
CA SER A 428 0.10 -8.87 -18.11
C SER A 428 -1.07 -8.08 -17.53
N LEU A 429 -2.10 -7.84 -18.35
CA LEU A 429 -3.33 -7.15 -17.96
C LEU A 429 -4.54 -8.05 -18.19
N VAL A 430 -5.31 -8.28 -17.13
CA VAL A 430 -6.54 -9.07 -17.15
C VAL A 430 -7.73 -8.17 -16.85
N VAL A 431 -8.74 -8.20 -17.72
CA VAL A 431 -9.99 -7.43 -17.55
C VAL A 431 -11.19 -8.36 -17.65
N THR A 432 -12.10 -8.27 -16.68
CA THR A 432 -13.43 -8.89 -16.74
C THR A 432 -14.55 -7.86 -16.64
N GLY A 433 -15.62 -8.14 -17.37
CA GLY A 433 -16.81 -7.30 -17.47
C GLY A 433 -17.62 -7.70 -18.70
N ASP A 434 -18.85 -7.21 -18.86
CA ASP A 434 -19.53 -7.31 -20.14
C ASP A 434 -19.00 -6.23 -21.10
N VAL A 435 -17.77 -6.46 -21.56
CA VAL A 435 -16.98 -5.45 -22.26
C VAL A 435 -16.44 -5.92 -23.61
N GLN A 436 -16.37 -4.98 -24.55
CA GLN A 436 -15.67 -5.12 -25.82
C GLN A 436 -14.46 -4.19 -25.84
N GLN A 437 -13.29 -4.71 -26.22
CA GLN A 437 -12.12 -3.87 -26.41
C GLN A 437 -12.31 -2.99 -27.66
N VAL A 438 -12.07 -1.70 -27.52
CA VAL A 438 -12.24 -0.69 -28.57
C VAL A 438 -11.02 0.21 -28.63
N THR A 439 -10.84 0.92 -29.74
CA THR A 439 -9.84 1.98 -29.83
C THR A 439 -10.16 3.07 -28.83
N CYS A 440 -9.15 3.55 -28.11
CA CYS A 440 -9.36 4.63 -27.16
C CYS A 440 -9.77 5.91 -27.90
N PRO A 441 -10.93 6.51 -27.54
CA PRO A 441 -11.35 7.76 -28.16
C PRO A 441 -10.33 8.86 -27.82
N VAL A 442 -10.15 9.80 -28.74
CA VAL A 442 -9.39 11.03 -28.44
C VAL A 442 -10.12 11.74 -27.32
N GLN A 443 -9.44 11.91 -26.20
CA GLN A 443 -10.01 12.57 -25.05
C GLN A 443 -9.81 14.07 -25.19
N THR A 444 -10.82 14.73 -25.75
CA THR A 444 -10.92 16.19 -25.70
C THR A 444 -11.59 16.56 -24.38
N CYS A 445 -11.00 17.50 -23.67
CA CYS A 445 -11.65 18.03 -22.49
C CYS A 445 -12.80 18.97 -22.88
N PRO A 446 -13.87 19.04 -22.06
CA PRO A 446 -14.98 19.97 -22.28
C PRO A 446 -14.45 21.39 -22.50
N ASN A 447 -14.85 22.02 -23.61
CA ASN A 447 -14.44 23.37 -24.01
C ASN A 447 -12.92 23.64 -23.93
N SER A 448 -12.07 22.62 -24.09
CA SER A 448 -10.61 22.74 -23.85
C SER A 448 -10.29 23.39 -22.50
N CYS A 449 -11.05 23.01 -21.47
CA CYS A 449 -10.97 23.55 -20.12
C CYS A 449 -11.14 25.06 -20.05
N SER A 450 -11.87 25.63 -21.01
CA SER A 450 -12.14 27.06 -21.13
C SER A 450 -10.86 27.92 -21.08
N SER A 451 -9.69 27.35 -21.42
CA SER A 451 -8.36 27.94 -21.19
C SER A 451 -8.03 28.28 -19.73
N HIS A 452 -8.86 27.81 -18.79
CA HIS A 452 -8.73 27.94 -17.35
C HIS A 452 -8.47 26.57 -16.70
N GLY A 453 -7.84 25.66 -17.43
CA GLY A 453 -7.46 24.36 -16.90
C GLY A 453 -6.56 23.59 -17.86
N SER A 454 -5.91 22.57 -17.30
CA SER A 454 -5.15 21.57 -18.04
C SER A 454 -6.04 20.38 -18.37
N CYS A 455 -5.95 19.91 -19.62
CA CYS A 455 -6.68 18.74 -20.06
C CYS A 455 -5.90 17.46 -19.75
N LYS A 456 -6.30 16.73 -18.69
CA LYS A 456 -5.73 15.41 -18.36
C LYS A 456 -6.79 14.34 -18.61
N LEU A 457 -6.57 13.48 -19.60
CA LEU A 457 -7.44 12.34 -19.90
C LEU A 457 -8.93 12.71 -20.07
N GLY A 458 -9.18 13.79 -20.80
CA GLY A 458 -10.54 14.26 -21.09
C GLY A 458 -11.23 14.91 -19.89
N VAL A 459 -10.58 15.01 -18.73
CA VAL A 459 -11.03 15.76 -17.55
C VAL A 459 -10.25 17.06 -17.48
N CYS A 460 -10.96 18.14 -17.18
CA CYS A 460 -10.31 19.40 -16.89
C CYS A 460 -9.85 19.44 -15.44
N SER A 461 -8.54 19.59 -15.26
CA SER A 461 -7.98 20.08 -14.02
C SER A 461 -7.97 21.60 -14.10
N CYS A 462 -8.85 22.26 -13.34
CA CYS A 462 -9.01 23.70 -13.42
C CYS A 462 -7.85 24.44 -12.79
N PHE A 463 -7.35 25.44 -13.53
CA PHE A 463 -6.47 26.47 -13.01
C PHE A 463 -7.19 27.20 -11.88
N LEU A 464 -6.39 27.71 -10.95
CA LEU A 464 -6.84 28.40 -9.76
C LEU A 464 -7.90 29.46 -10.04
N GLY A 465 -8.94 29.49 -9.21
CA GLY A 465 -10.05 30.45 -9.32
C GLY A 465 -11.17 29.97 -10.24
N TYR A 466 -11.04 28.78 -10.82
CA TYR A 466 -12.05 28.16 -11.68
C TYR A 466 -12.41 26.75 -11.21
N GLN A 467 -13.64 26.34 -11.50
CA GLN A 467 -14.23 25.05 -11.17
C GLN A 467 -15.26 24.65 -12.24
N GLY A 468 -15.86 23.47 -12.08
CA GLY A 468 -16.80 22.90 -13.04
C GLY A 468 -16.10 22.05 -14.10
N ASP A 469 -16.89 21.25 -14.81
CA ASP A 469 -16.39 20.18 -15.69
C ASP A 469 -15.49 20.68 -16.85
N ASP A 470 -15.59 21.97 -17.17
CA ASP A 470 -14.84 22.66 -18.22
C ASP A 470 -14.08 23.90 -17.72
N CYS A 471 -13.99 24.10 -16.40
CA CYS A 471 -13.34 25.27 -15.78
C CYS A 471 -13.92 26.63 -16.17
N SER A 472 -15.19 26.67 -16.60
CA SER A 472 -15.86 27.93 -16.92
C SER A 472 -16.37 28.68 -15.68
N LEU A 473 -16.57 27.99 -14.55
CA LEU A 473 -17.16 28.59 -13.36
C LEU A 473 -16.08 29.19 -12.46
N PRO A 474 -16.25 30.40 -11.92
CA PRO A 474 -15.37 30.89 -10.87
C PRO A 474 -15.52 30.03 -9.60
N SER A 475 -14.42 29.58 -9.01
CA SER A 475 -14.42 28.92 -7.71
C SER A 475 -14.63 29.96 -6.60
N PRO A 476 -15.53 29.74 -5.63
CA PRO A 476 -15.70 30.67 -4.53
C PRO A 476 -14.37 30.82 -3.73
N PRO A 477 -14.11 32.01 -3.17
CA PRO A 477 -12.97 32.19 -2.26
C PRO A 477 -13.16 31.32 -1.02
N LEU A 478 -12.08 30.68 -0.55
CA LEU A 478 -12.10 29.84 0.67
C LEU A 478 -12.35 30.66 1.94
N ILE A 479 -12.08 31.96 1.91
CA ILE A 479 -12.41 32.90 2.99
C ILE A 479 -13.76 33.57 2.67
N SER A 480 -14.71 33.46 3.59
CA SER A 480 -16.04 34.07 3.43
C SER A 480 -15.95 35.60 3.25
N PRO A 481 -16.68 36.20 2.28
CA PRO A 481 -16.69 37.65 2.06
C PRO A 481 -17.25 38.45 3.24
N THR A 482 -17.91 37.80 4.21
CA THR A 482 -18.33 38.43 5.48
C THR A 482 -17.17 38.70 6.45
N VAL A 483 -16.03 38.02 6.30
CA VAL A 483 -14.83 38.19 7.14
C VAL A 483 -13.77 39.00 6.41
N CYS A 484 -13.61 38.76 5.10
CA CYS A 484 -12.63 39.43 4.28
C CYS A 484 -13.24 39.86 2.95
N GLN A 485 -13.38 41.16 2.71
CA GLN A 485 -13.99 41.65 1.46
C GLN A 485 -13.06 41.44 0.27
N SER A 486 -11.76 41.61 0.48
CA SER A 486 -10.71 41.36 -0.51
C SER A 486 -9.38 41.08 0.19
N ILE A 487 -8.46 40.42 -0.51
CA ILE A 487 -7.11 40.14 -0.01
C ILE A 487 -6.12 41.02 -0.78
N ALA A 488 -5.31 41.78 -0.07
CA ALA A 488 -4.20 42.52 -0.63
C ALA A 488 -2.92 41.70 -0.46
N TYR A 489 -2.50 40.99 -1.51
CA TYR A 489 -1.25 40.22 -1.49
C TYR A 489 -0.02 41.12 -1.52
N ASP A 490 1.07 40.64 -0.92
CA ASP A 490 2.35 41.32 -0.98
C ASP A 490 2.85 41.44 -2.42
N ALA A 491 3.60 42.50 -2.73
CA ALA A 491 4.22 42.66 -4.05
C ALA A 491 5.24 41.56 -4.39
N SER A 492 5.79 40.88 -3.39
CA SER A 492 6.73 39.76 -3.53
C SER A 492 6.05 38.39 -3.57
N SER A 493 4.72 38.35 -3.45
CA SER A 493 3.88 37.15 -3.58
C SER A 493 3.38 37.02 -5.03
N PRO A 494 3.22 35.79 -5.58
CA PRO A 494 3.41 34.50 -4.92
C PRO A 494 4.86 34.02 -4.86
N TYR A 495 5.14 33.20 -3.86
CA TYR A 495 6.41 32.51 -3.67
C TYR A 495 6.34 31.08 -4.24
N SER A 496 7.44 30.60 -4.82
CA SER A 496 7.64 29.22 -5.29
C SER A 496 9.13 28.86 -5.23
N GLY A 497 9.48 27.58 -5.44
CA GLY A 497 10.85 27.07 -5.36
C GLY A 497 11.25 26.72 -3.93
N THR A 498 12.54 26.89 -3.62
CA THR A 498 13.12 26.54 -2.30
C THR A 498 13.62 27.75 -1.50
N THR A 499 13.43 28.97 -2.03
CA THR A 499 13.92 30.19 -1.40
C THR A 499 12.95 30.72 -0.35
N LEU A 500 13.33 30.63 0.93
CA LEU A 500 12.49 31.12 2.04
C LEU A 500 12.08 32.60 1.85
N PRO A 501 10.77 32.91 1.96
CA PRO A 501 10.31 34.30 2.03
C PRO A 501 10.93 35.05 3.21
N PRO A 502 11.27 36.34 3.06
CA PRO A 502 11.91 37.10 4.12
C PRO A 502 10.99 37.21 5.35
N PRO A 503 11.51 37.04 6.59
CA PRO A 503 10.72 37.23 7.80
C PRO A 503 10.20 38.67 7.89
N ALA A 504 8.93 38.85 8.24
CA ALA A 504 8.31 40.17 8.32
C ALA A 504 7.34 40.29 9.50
N VAL A 505 7.29 41.46 10.13
CA VAL A 505 6.21 41.85 11.05
C VAL A 505 5.07 42.39 10.21
N ARG A 506 3.88 41.81 10.36
CA ARG A 506 2.71 42.06 9.53
C ARG A 506 1.52 42.46 10.39
N PRO A 507 0.69 43.42 9.97
CA PRO A 507 -0.60 43.64 10.60
C PRO A 507 -1.47 42.38 10.55
N THR A 508 -2.35 42.22 11.53
CA THR A 508 -3.41 41.19 11.51
C THR A 508 -4.70 41.83 10.98
N PRO A 509 -5.54 41.10 10.20
CA PRO A 509 -5.43 39.68 9.85
C PRO A 509 -4.43 39.38 8.72
N ILE A 510 -3.57 38.38 8.93
CA ILE A 510 -2.62 37.88 7.92
C ILE A 510 -3.31 36.76 7.14
N VAL A 511 -3.15 36.77 5.81
CA VAL A 511 -3.60 35.68 4.94
C VAL A 511 -2.38 34.93 4.42
N VAL A 512 -2.40 33.60 4.56
CA VAL A 512 -1.45 32.69 3.91
C VAL A 512 -2.26 31.69 3.11
N GLU A 513 -2.06 31.66 1.79
CA GLU A 513 -2.77 30.75 0.89
C GLU A 513 -1.77 29.86 0.15
N PHE A 514 -1.94 28.56 0.23
CA PHE A 514 -1.12 27.59 -0.48
C PHE A 514 -1.94 26.84 -1.51
N LEU A 515 -1.37 26.76 -2.72
CA LEU A 515 -2.05 26.33 -3.93
C LEU A 515 -1.10 25.43 -4.71
N SER A 516 -1.46 24.16 -4.87
CA SER A 516 -0.73 23.23 -5.72
C SER A 516 -1.51 22.82 -6.97
N ASP A 517 -0.78 22.45 -8.01
CA ASP A 517 -1.27 22.00 -9.31
C ASP A 517 -1.64 20.49 -9.27
N ALA A 518 -1.99 19.91 -10.43
CA ALA A 518 -2.39 18.52 -10.51
C ALA A 518 -1.24 17.49 -10.54
N SER A 519 -0.04 17.89 -10.12
CA SER A 519 1.19 17.11 -10.08
C SER A 519 1.68 17.04 -8.62
N ILE A 520 2.50 16.05 -8.26
CA ILE A 520 3.03 15.94 -6.90
C ILE A 520 4.30 16.78 -6.84
N GLY A 521 4.33 17.76 -5.93
CA GLY A 521 5.45 18.68 -5.78
C GLY A 521 6.40 18.31 -4.63
N GLY A 522 7.19 19.28 -4.19
CA GLY A 522 8.23 19.14 -3.15
C GLY A 522 7.69 18.98 -1.71
N LYS A 523 8.55 19.16 -0.71
CA LYS A 523 8.20 19.02 0.72
C LYS A 523 7.21 20.06 1.27
N GLY A 524 6.88 21.11 0.51
CA GLY A 524 5.93 22.13 0.93
C GLY A 524 6.54 23.29 1.68
N PHE A 525 5.78 23.92 2.58
CA PHE A 525 6.21 25.02 3.41
C PHE A 525 5.89 24.76 4.87
N LEU A 526 6.79 25.21 5.74
CA LEU A 526 6.53 25.32 7.17
C LEU A 526 6.75 26.77 7.57
N ALA A 527 5.74 27.41 8.15
CA ALA A 527 5.81 28.77 8.65
C ALA A 527 5.52 28.83 10.14
N MET A 528 6.18 29.75 10.82
CA MET A 528 5.93 30.08 12.22
C MET A 528 5.41 31.51 12.31
N PHE A 529 4.33 31.71 13.05
CA PHE A 529 3.81 33.04 13.38
C PHE A 529 3.91 33.33 14.87
N GLY A 530 4.02 34.62 15.20
CA GLY A 530 4.20 35.10 16.56
C GLY A 530 5.66 35.11 17.02
N ASP A 531 5.86 35.61 18.24
CA ASP A 531 7.18 35.75 18.83
C ASP A 531 7.48 34.60 19.82
N SER A 532 8.40 33.73 19.41
CA SER A 532 8.85 32.60 20.23
C SER A 532 9.49 33.01 21.56
N SER A 533 9.97 34.25 21.70
CA SER A 533 10.55 34.76 22.95
C SER A 533 9.51 34.92 24.08
N SER A 534 8.22 34.94 23.72
CA SER A 534 7.12 35.00 24.68
C SER A 534 6.74 33.64 25.28
N LEU A 535 7.30 32.54 24.75
CA LEU A 535 6.98 31.19 25.23
C LEU A 535 7.78 30.79 26.46
N PRO A 536 7.23 29.93 27.34
CA PRO A 536 8.00 29.32 28.43
C PRO A 536 9.20 28.54 27.88
N SER A 537 10.41 28.85 28.37
CA SER A 537 11.66 28.19 27.97
C SER A 537 12.20 27.29 29.08
N SER A 538 12.70 26.12 28.72
CA SER A 538 13.38 25.19 29.62
C SER A 538 14.80 24.90 29.14
N ASN A 539 15.79 25.28 29.94
CA ASN A 539 17.21 25.08 29.64
C ASN A 539 17.73 23.67 30.02
N GLY A 540 16.82 22.81 30.52
CA GLY A 540 17.15 21.53 31.13
C GLY A 540 18.04 21.67 32.37
N THR A 541 18.27 20.55 33.05
CA THR A 541 19.21 20.49 34.18
C THR A 541 20.11 19.28 33.94
N ASN A 542 21.43 19.45 34.13
CA ASN A 542 22.37 18.37 33.88
C ASN A 542 22.07 17.17 34.81
N ASN A 543 22.06 15.96 34.25
CA ASN A 543 21.74 14.70 34.91
C ASN A 543 20.38 14.69 35.63
N GLN A 544 19.40 15.45 35.12
CA GLN A 544 18.04 15.48 35.63
C GLN A 544 17.04 15.42 34.47
N VAL A 545 15.86 14.87 34.79
CA VAL A 545 14.74 14.78 33.86
C VAL A 545 13.75 15.89 34.17
N VAL A 546 13.45 16.73 33.17
CA VAL A 546 12.47 17.82 33.28
C VAL A 546 11.22 17.45 32.49
N THR A 547 10.07 17.34 33.16
CA THR A 547 8.79 17.10 32.48
C THR A 547 8.08 18.43 32.20
N LEU A 548 7.72 18.67 30.94
CA LEU A 548 7.00 19.85 30.49
C LEU A 548 5.57 19.48 30.10
N SER A 549 4.59 20.09 30.78
CA SER A 549 3.16 19.81 30.60
C SER A 549 2.39 20.91 29.87
N ALA A 550 3.05 22.02 29.51
CA ALA A 550 2.45 23.08 28.72
C ALA A 550 2.22 22.62 27.27
N SER A 551 1.17 23.11 26.61
CA SER A 551 0.84 22.77 25.21
C SER A 551 1.81 23.32 24.18
N GLN A 552 2.71 24.23 24.59
CA GLN A 552 3.76 24.79 23.77
C GLN A 552 4.89 25.35 24.63
N GLY A 553 6.11 25.41 24.09
CA GLY A 553 7.27 25.96 24.79
C GLY A 553 8.57 25.83 24.00
N ILE A 554 9.66 26.28 24.62
CA ILE A 554 11.02 26.21 24.07
C ILE A 554 11.87 25.22 24.86
N LEU A 555 12.60 24.37 24.15
CA LEU A 555 13.70 23.57 24.64
C LEU A 555 15.01 24.22 24.19
N THR A 556 15.96 24.34 25.10
CA THR A 556 17.31 24.79 24.74
C THR A 556 18.32 24.21 25.71
N ASP A 557 19.57 24.04 25.27
CA ASP A 557 20.68 23.67 26.14
C ASP A 557 21.29 24.88 26.87
N GLY A 558 20.93 26.13 26.53
CA GLY A 558 21.39 27.33 27.23
C GLY A 558 21.62 28.53 26.32
N ASN A 559 22.37 29.52 26.82
CA ASN A 559 22.82 30.66 26.03
C ASN A 559 24.33 30.54 25.80
N GLY A 560 24.77 30.58 24.55
CA GLY A 560 26.18 30.35 24.19
C GLY A 560 26.49 28.85 24.09
N ASN A 561 27.77 28.49 24.03
CA ASN A 561 28.13 27.09 23.84
C ASN A 561 27.75 26.23 25.05
N TYR A 562 27.30 24.98 24.81
CA TYR A 562 27.07 24.02 25.89
C TYR A 562 28.37 23.67 26.63
N ASP A 563 28.25 23.06 27.82
CA ASP A 563 29.41 22.48 28.50
C ASP A 563 29.59 20.99 28.15
N ASN A 564 30.79 20.49 28.40
CA ASN A 564 31.16 19.07 28.26
C ASN A 564 30.47 18.19 29.32
N ASN A 565 30.31 16.91 29.00
CA ASN A 565 29.76 15.87 29.88
C ASN A 565 28.33 16.16 30.36
N TRP A 566 27.54 16.83 29.54
CA TRP A 566 26.15 17.09 29.84
C TRP A 566 25.27 15.93 29.42
N VAL A 567 24.29 15.63 30.25
CA VAL A 567 23.12 14.81 29.90
C VAL A 567 21.89 15.58 30.35
N LYS A 568 21.21 16.24 29.41
CA LYS A 568 19.98 16.98 29.68
C LYS A 568 18.80 16.23 29.08
N THR A 569 17.77 15.96 29.90
CA THR A 569 16.60 15.19 29.47
C THR A 569 15.32 15.98 29.68
N TRP A 570 14.51 16.08 28.63
CA TRP A 570 13.17 16.65 28.67
C TRP A 570 12.14 15.60 28.30
N ILE A 571 11.05 15.52 29.07
CA ILE A 571 9.84 14.77 28.70
C ILE A 571 8.75 15.79 28.39
N LEU A 572 8.34 15.84 27.14
CA LEU A 572 7.17 16.58 26.69
C LEU A 572 5.94 15.71 26.96
N ALA A 573 5.15 16.11 27.95
CA ALA A 573 3.89 15.43 28.29
C ALA A 573 2.75 16.42 28.54
N PRO A 574 2.31 17.18 27.51
CA PRO A 574 1.18 18.06 27.64
C PRO A 574 -0.12 17.28 27.87
N ALA A 575 -1.00 17.79 28.72
CA ALA A 575 -2.26 17.12 29.02
C ALA A 575 -3.16 17.05 27.77
N LEU A 576 -3.72 15.87 27.49
CA LEU A 576 -4.66 15.61 26.39
C LEU A 576 -4.09 15.82 24.98
N ALA A 577 -2.77 15.98 24.84
CA ALA A 577 -2.15 16.02 23.53
C ALA A 577 -2.30 14.66 22.84
N GLN A 578 -2.81 14.67 21.61
CA GLN A 578 -2.78 13.49 20.73
C GLN A 578 -1.47 13.44 19.95
N GLN A 579 -0.87 14.60 19.69
CA GLN A 579 0.40 14.74 19.00
C GLN A 579 1.26 15.81 19.65
N VAL A 580 2.58 15.67 19.53
CA VAL A 580 3.55 16.71 19.88
C VAL A 580 4.49 16.93 18.71
N TYR A 581 4.57 18.17 18.26
CA TYR A 581 5.43 18.65 17.20
C TYR A 581 6.68 19.27 17.82
N LEU A 582 7.87 18.94 17.31
CA LEU A 582 9.15 19.48 17.75
C LEU A 582 9.93 19.99 16.54
N LYS A 583 10.17 21.31 16.49
CA LYS A 583 10.96 21.95 15.44
C LYS A 583 12.19 22.64 16.02
N PHE A 584 13.36 22.22 15.57
CA PHE A 584 14.60 22.93 15.86
C PHE A 584 14.64 24.24 15.04
N LEU A 585 14.94 25.33 15.72
CA LEU A 585 15.11 26.67 15.15
C LEU A 585 16.59 27.00 14.96
N GLU A 586 17.43 26.48 15.86
CA GLU A 586 18.89 26.60 15.88
C GLU A 586 19.45 25.22 16.25
N PHE A 587 20.52 24.79 15.58
CA PHE A 587 21.17 23.49 15.84
C PHE A 587 22.63 23.51 15.39
N ASP A 588 23.55 23.39 16.34
CA ASP A 588 24.98 23.28 16.13
C ASP A 588 25.61 22.55 17.33
N VAL A 589 25.80 21.24 17.18
CA VAL A 589 26.46 20.36 18.16
C VAL A 589 27.63 19.64 17.51
N GLU A 590 28.60 19.17 18.29
CA GLU A 590 29.81 18.54 17.73
C GLU A 590 29.46 17.31 16.89
N ASN A 591 29.81 17.39 15.61
CA ASN A 591 29.49 16.36 14.63
C ASN A 591 30.16 15.01 14.95
N GLY A 592 29.33 14.01 15.27
CA GLY A 592 29.76 12.64 15.54
C GLY A 592 30.16 12.34 16.98
N TRP A 593 30.11 13.33 17.88
CA TRP A 593 30.55 13.20 19.27
C TRP A 593 29.46 13.64 20.25
N ASP A 594 28.72 14.69 19.90
CA ASP A 594 27.58 15.19 20.67
C ASP A 594 26.27 14.92 19.94
N PHE A 595 25.24 14.58 20.71
CA PHE A 595 24.01 14.01 20.14
C PHE A 595 22.76 14.53 20.82
N VAL A 596 21.74 14.81 20.01
CA VAL A 596 20.36 15.00 20.47
C VAL A 596 19.54 13.79 20.02
N TYR A 597 19.12 12.98 21.00
CA TYR A 597 18.21 11.85 20.81
C TYR A 597 16.77 12.30 21.01
N VAL A 598 15.87 11.81 20.16
CA VAL A 598 14.44 12.08 20.30
C VAL A 598 13.69 10.75 20.27
N TYR A 599 12.83 10.53 21.25
CA TYR A 599 12.07 9.29 21.44
C TYR A 599 10.57 9.59 21.47
N GLU A 600 9.79 8.68 20.89
CA GLU A 600 8.37 8.56 21.14
C GLU A 600 8.15 7.80 22.45
N CYS A 601 7.26 8.31 23.29
CA CYS A 601 6.93 7.72 24.59
C CYS A 601 5.49 7.20 24.57
N SER A 602 5.23 6.05 25.18
CA SER A 602 3.85 5.53 25.28
C SER A 602 3.06 6.11 26.45
N THR A 603 3.73 6.76 27.40
CA THR A 603 3.14 7.34 28.62
C THR A 603 3.82 8.66 28.99
N ALA A 604 3.14 9.47 29.81
CA ALA A 604 3.64 10.75 30.32
C ALA A 604 4.93 10.64 31.17
N SER A 605 5.22 9.47 31.74
CA SER A 605 6.47 9.18 32.45
C SER A 605 7.60 8.67 31.54
N CYS A 606 7.29 8.41 30.27
CA CYS A 606 8.18 7.80 29.28
C CYS A 606 8.87 6.52 29.78
N SER A 607 8.12 5.66 30.48
CA SER A 607 8.62 4.38 30.99
C SER A 607 8.91 3.35 29.90
N SER A 608 8.25 3.49 28.75
CA SER A 608 8.53 2.77 27.50
C SER A 608 8.74 3.79 26.39
N GLN A 609 9.76 3.57 25.56
CA GLN A 609 10.21 4.52 24.56
C GLN A 609 10.73 3.83 23.30
N VAL A 610 10.53 4.44 22.15
CA VAL A 610 11.12 4.05 20.87
C VAL A 610 11.73 5.28 20.23
N GLN A 611 12.93 5.16 19.67
CA GLN A 611 13.61 6.29 19.06
C GLN A 611 12.87 6.75 17.79
N LEU A 612 12.64 8.05 17.64
CA LEU A 612 12.00 8.60 16.44
C LEU A 612 12.94 8.51 15.23
N GLN A 613 12.35 8.22 14.05
CA GLN A 613 13.06 8.11 12.78
C GLN A 613 13.91 9.37 12.51
N GLY A 614 15.14 9.16 12.02
CA GLY A 614 16.09 10.23 11.71
C GLY A 614 16.94 10.70 12.89
N SER A 615 16.71 10.22 14.12
CA SER A 615 17.56 10.51 15.28
C SER A 615 18.54 9.35 15.57
N PRO A 616 19.70 9.57 16.21
CA PRO A 616 20.12 10.81 16.86
C PRO A 616 20.65 11.88 15.89
N PHE A 617 20.52 13.15 16.28
CA PHE A 617 21.01 14.30 15.51
C PHE A 617 22.37 14.78 16.03
N THR A 618 23.23 15.19 15.11
CA THR A 618 24.57 15.73 15.40
C THR A 618 25.01 16.71 14.29
N GLY A 619 26.00 17.56 14.55
CA GLY A 619 26.48 18.58 13.61
C GLY A 619 25.62 19.86 13.60
N ALA A 620 25.76 20.64 12.52
CA ALA A 620 25.12 21.96 12.36
C ALA A 620 23.88 21.96 11.44
N THR A 621 23.41 20.79 11.00
CA THR A 621 22.24 20.70 10.13
C THR A 621 20.99 20.70 11.00
N VAL A 622 20.13 21.71 10.84
CA VAL A 622 18.86 21.81 11.57
C VAL A 622 17.94 20.66 11.18
N PRO A 623 17.48 19.82 12.13
CA PRO A 623 16.56 18.74 11.82
C PRO A 623 15.21 19.19 11.25
N ASP A 624 14.62 18.35 10.40
CA ASP A 624 13.24 18.48 9.90
C ASP A 624 12.24 18.40 11.07
N LEU A 625 10.99 18.82 10.86
CA LEU A 625 9.93 18.77 11.87
C LEU A 625 9.69 17.33 12.37
N LEU A 626 9.80 17.10 13.68
CA LEU A 626 9.57 15.80 14.31
C LEU A 626 8.17 15.75 14.94
N VAL A 627 7.51 14.59 14.84
CA VAL A 627 6.16 14.40 15.35
C VAL A 627 6.10 13.16 16.22
N SER A 628 5.56 13.31 17.44
CA SER A 628 5.11 12.19 18.26
C SER A 628 3.64 11.93 17.98
N SER A 629 3.30 10.68 17.67
CA SER A 629 1.94 10.23 17.40
C SER A 629 1.15 9.85 18.65
N THR A 630 1.83 9.77 19.80
CA THR A 630 1.26 9.37 21.10
C THR A 630 0.94 10.55 22.01
N GLY A 631 1.33 11.77 21.61
CA GLY A 631 1.22 12.97 22.44
C GLY A 631 2.31 13.09 23.52
N PHE A 632 3.27 12.16 23.55
CA PHE A 632 4.38 12.16 24.49
C PHE A 632 5.71 11.98 23.76
N MET A 633 6.70 12.81 24.11
CA MET A 633 8.01 12.81 23.46
C MET A 633 9.11 13.00 24.49
N LYS A 634 10.26 12.34 24.33
CA LYS A 634 11.45 12.57 25.15
C LYS A 634 12.61 13.05 24.31
N VAL A 635 13.26 14.13 24.73
CA VAL A 635 14.46 14.69 24.10
C VAL A 635 15.62 14.52 25.07
N VAL A 636 16.73 13.98 24.60
CA VAL A 636 17.96 13.78 25.41
C VAL A 636 19.13 14.40 24.66
N PHE A 637 19.77 15.40 25.25
CA PHE A 637 21.03 15.94 24.77
C PHE A 637 22.20 15.36 25.56
N THR A 638 23.22 14.85 24.86
CA THR A 638 24.46 14.36 25.45
C THR A 638 25.67 15.06 24.84
N SER A 639 26.61 15.49 25.67
CA SER A 639 27.92 15.99 25.22
C SER A 639 29.09 15.20 25.78
N ASP A 640 30.19 15.13 25.01
CA ASP A 640 31.41 14.40 25.32
C ASP A 640 32.37 15.22 26.22
N THR A 641 33.64 14.83 26.35
CA THR A 641 34.61 15.48 27.24
C THR A 641 35.22 16.79 26.71
N SER A 642 35.03 17.15 25.43
CA SER A 642 35.69 18.27 24.77
C SER A 642 34.83 18.91 23.67
N VAL A 643 35.29 20.02 23.09
CA VAL A 643 34.71 20.71 21.92
C VAL A 643 33.21 21.03 22.04
N THR A 644 32.89 22.31 22.19
CA THR A 644 31.50 22.74 22.33
C THR A 644 31.11 23.77 21.29
N TYR A 645 29.86 23.71 20.87
CA TYR A 645 29.22 24.59 19.88
C TYR A 645 28.02 25.32 20.50
N PRO A 646 27.42 26.30 19.81
CA PRO A 646 26.30 27.08 20.34
C PRO A 646 25.05 26.28 20.76
N GLY A 647 24.97 24.99 20.41
CA GLY A 647 23.92 24.10 20.89
C GLY A 647 22.67 24.15 20.03
N PHE A 648 21.51 24.02 20.66
CA PHE A 648 20.24 24.01 19.97
C PHE A 648 19.15 24.80 20.70
N LYS A 649 18.20 25.25 19.89
CA LYS A 649 16.94 25.81 20.36
C LYS A 649 15.82 25.19 19.55
N ALA A 650 14.87 24.57 20.21
CA ALA A 650 13.71 23.95 19.59
C ALA A 650 12.41 24.48 20.18
N VAL A 651 11.39 24.62 19.35
CA VAL A 651 10.02 24.89 19.78
C VAL A 651 9.23 23.59 19.74
N TYR A 652 8.40 23.37 20.75
CA TYR A 652 7.44 22.29 20.75
C TYR A 652 6.02 22.81 20.91
N LEU A 653 5.05 22.09 20.34
CA LEU A 653 3.63 22.46 20.37
C LEU A 653 2.74 21.23 20.15
N THR A 654 1.50 21.30 20.63
CA THR A 654 0.51 20.21 20.50
C THR A 654 -0.44 20.38 19.32
N HIS A 655 -0.30 21.46 18.55
CA HIS A 655 -1.16 21.75 17.41
C HIS A 655 -0.38 22.36 16.26
N LEU A 656 -0.58 21.80 15.07
CA LEU A 656 -0.12 22.31 13.78
C LEU A 656 -1.36 22.75 13.00
N HIS A 657 -1.35 23.98 12.46
CA HIS A 657 -2.40 24.41 11.54
C HIS A 657 -2.00 23.96 10.14
N ASP A 658 -2.70 22.95 9.63
CA ASP A 658 -2.38 22.31 8.36
C ASP A 658 -3.57 22.21 7.42
N CYS A 659 -3.32 21.72 6.20
CA CYS A 659 -4.35 21.57 5.18
C CYS A 659 -5.10 20.24 5.26
N SER A 660 -4.76 19.36 6.22
CA SER A 660 -5.40 18.06 6.44
C SER A 660 -6.65 18.15 7.32
N SER A 661 -6.74 19.19 8.14
CA SER A 661 -7.87 19.45 9.02
C SER A 661 -8.82 20.51 8.41
N SER A 662 -10.08 20.56 8.88
CA SER A 662 -11.04 21.64 8.58
C SER A 662 -10.59 23.04 9.07
N SER A 663 -9.29 23.22 9.34
CA SER A 663 -8.63 24.43 9.79
C SER A 663 -8.05 25.29 8.65
N SER A 664 -8.35 24.95 7.39
CA SER A 664 -8.45 25.94 6.31
C SER A 664 -9.48 27.02 6.73
N GLY A 665 -9.01 28.08 7.40
CA GLY A 665 -9.88 29.04 8.08
C GLY A 665 -9.18 29.95 9.10
N LEU A 666 -9.97 30.43 10.05
CA LEU A 666 -9.59 31.45 11.05
C LEU A 666 -8.66 30.88 12.14
N VAL A 667 -7.42 31.36 12.20
CA VAL A 667 -6.43 31.04 13.24
C VAL A 667 -6.43 32.14 14.29
N GLN A 668 -6.90 31.84 15.50
CA GLN A 668 -7.02 32.81 16.60
C GLN A 668 -5.85 32.79 17.59
N ALA A 669 -4.86 31.92 17.40
CA ALA A 669 -3.70 31.81 18.28
C ALA A 669 -2.68 32.93 18.02
N SER A 670 -2.02 33.46 19.05
CA SER A 670 -0.97 34.49 18.92
C SER A 670 0.41 33.93 18.58
N PHE A 671 0.58 32.61 18.65
CA PHE A 671 1.78 31.88 18.26
C PHE A 671 1.40 30.49 17.72
N GLY A 672 2.13 29.97 16.72
CA GLY A 672 1.93 28.63 16.20
C GLY A 672 2.70 28.35 14.91
N LEU A 673 2.49 27.14 14.37
CA LEU A 673 3.00 26.71 13.07
C LEU A 673 1.86 26.58 12.05
N LEU A 674 2.13 26.99 10.81
CA LEU A 674 1.30 26.76 9.62
C LEU A 674 2.07 25.82 8.68
N SER A 675 1.39 24.84 8.10
CA SER A 675 1.97 23.94 7.11
C SER A 675 0.96 23.57 6.03
N ASP A 676 1.41 23.11 4.87
CA ASP A 676 0.57 22.38 3.90
C ASP A 676 0.25 20.95 4.35
N GLY A 677 1.01 20.41 5.30
CA GLY A 677 0.84 19.06 5.81
C GLY A 677 2.15 18.53 6.40
N MET A 678 2.24 17.20 6.52
CA MET A 678 3.50 16.50 6.83
C MET A 678 3.90 15.69 5.60
N GLY A 679 5.15 15.83 5.15
CA GLY A 679 5.63 15.17 3.92
C GLY A 679 5.44 16.05 2.68
N ALA A 680 5.45 15.45 1.50
CA ALA A 680 5.17 16.18 0.25
C ALA A 680 3.70 16.60 0.19
N TYR A 681 3.39 17.82 -0.24
CA TYR A 681 1.98 18.22 -0.40
C TYR A 681 1.32 17.44 -1.52
N GLY A 682 0.02 17.19 -1.33
CA GLY A 682 -0.84 16.60 -2.34
C GLY A 682 -1.08 17.53 -3.54
N ALA A 683 -1.41 16.92 -4.67
CA ALA A 683 -1.85 17.62 -5.86
C ALA A 683 -3.24 18.29 -5.66
N ASN A 684 -3.46 19.44 -6.29
CA ASN A 684 -4.66 20.27 -6.25
C ASN A 684 -5.01 20.73 -4.82
N MET A 685 -4.00 20.84 -3.96
CA MET A 685 -4.17 21.34 -2.60
C MET A 685 -4.55 22.81 -2.67
N ARG A 686 -5.65 23.14 -2.00
CA ARG A 686 -6.10 24.52 -1.85
C ARG A 686 -6.35 24.80 -0.38
N CYS A 687 -5.49 25.62 0.20
CA CYS A 687 -5.47 25.84 1.64
C CYS A 687 -5.29 27.31 1.96
N SER A 688 -6.00 27.80 2.96
CA SER A 688 -5.97 29.20 3.35
C SER A 688 -6.01 29.33 4.87
N PHE A 689 -5.08 30.10 5.41
CA PHE A 689 -5.02 30.45 6.83
C PHE A 689 -5.29 31.95 6.98
N LEU A 690 -6.28 32.30 7.80
CA LEU A 690 -6.54 33.68 8.22
C LEU A 690 -6.10 33.84 9.66
N VAL A 691 -4.88 34.34 9.88
CA VAL A 691 -4.31 34.54 11.21
C VAL A 691 -4.82 35.86 11.79
N GLN A 692 -5.76 35.76 12.73
CA GLN A 692 -6.40 36.88 13.39
C GLN A 692 -6.62 36.62 14.90
N PRO A 693 -5.58 36.80 15.72
CA PRO A 693 -5.72 36.62 17.15
C PRO A 693 -6.46 37.80 17.78
N PRO A 694 -7.39 37.57 18.72
CA PRO A 694 -8.13 38.65 19.37
C PRO A 694 -7.18 39.65 20.05
N GLY A 695 -7.32 40.93 19.73
CA GLY A 695 -6.58 42.02 20.38
C GLY A 695 -5.11 42.17 19.98
N VAL A 696 -4.60 41.33 19.06
CA VAL A 696 -3.25 41.46 18.51
C VAL A 696 -3.32 42.24 17.20
N THR A 697 -2.53 43.30 17.07
CA THR A 697 -2.52 44.19 15.88
C THR A 697 -1.45 43.84 14.85
N SER A 698 -0.40 43.13 15.25
CA SER A 698 0.66 42.67 14.36
C SER A 698 1.37 41.42 14.90
N LEU A 699 1.84 40.55 13.99
CA LEU A 699 2.63 39.36 14.31
C LEU A 699 3.83 39.24 13.38
N GLN A 700 4.90 38.60 13.85
CA GLN A 700 5.97 38.14 12.98
C GLN A 700 5.52 36.87 12.25
N LEU A 701 5.75 36.80 10.93
CA LEU A 701 5.63 35.58 10.14
C LEU A 701 7.02 35.23 9.58
N LYS A 702 7.49 34.02 9.87
CA LYS A 702 8.79 33.49 9.44
C LYS A 702 8.59 32.13 8.79
N PHE A 703 9.04 31.97 7.56
CA PHE A 703 9.12 30.67 6.92
C PHE A 703 10.38 29.94 7.38
N LEU A 704 10.20 28.69 7.78
CA LEU A 704 11.24 27.80 8.29
C LEU A 704 11.68 26.81 7.22
N GLU A 705 10.74 26.34 6.40
CA GLU A 705 10.99 25.42 5.29
C GLU A 705 10.19 25.89 4.07
N MET A 706 10.75 25.67 2.88
CA MET A 706 10.09 25.92 1.61
C MET A 706 10.72 25.02 0.54
N ASP A 707 9.87 24.26 -0.12
CA ASP A 707 10.16 23.36 -1.24
C ASP A 707 8.87 23.18 -2.05
N ILE A 708 8.50 24.26 -2.73
CA ILE A 708 7.28 24.40 -3.54
C ILE A 708 7.67 24.30 -5.01
N GLU A 709 6.90 23.58 -5.83
CA GLU A 709 7.25 23.33 -7.23
C GLU A 709 7.40 24.66 -7.95
N GLN A 710 8.59 24.90 -8.49
CA GLN A 710 8.93 26.18 -9.07
C GLN A 710 8.03 26.44 -10.28
N THR A 711 7.37 27.60 -10.31
CA THR A 711 6.48 28.05 -11.40
C THR A 711 5.16 27.30 -11.59
N PHE A 712 4.90 26.22 -10.84
CA PHE A 712 3.66 25.44 -10.94
C PHE A 712 2.80 25.57 -9.68
N ASP A 713 3.45 25.64 -8.51
CA ASP A 713 2.80 25.78 -7.23
C ASP A 713 3.16 27.11 -6.57
N TYR A 714 2.23 27.60 -5.76
CA TYR A 714 2.30 28.97 -5.27
C TYR A 714 1.84 29.10 -3.82
N LEU A 715 2.67 29.79 -3.05
CA LEU A 715 2.35 30.27 -1.73
C LEU A 715 2.13 31.78 -1.78
N TYR A 716 0.93 32.20 -1.43
CA TYR A 716 0.54 33.59 -1.34
C TYR A 716 0.55 34.06 0.09
N VAL A 717 1.06 35.28 0.30
CA VAL A 717 1.01 35.95 1.59
C VAL A 717 0.42 37.34 1.39
N GLY A 718 -0.54 37.70 2.23
CA GLY A 718 -1.27 38.96 2.09
C GLY A 718 -1.91 39.44 3.38
N GLN A 719 -2.74 40.46 3.20
CA GLN A 719 -3.49 41.13 4.24
C GLN A 719 -4.97 41.10 3.91
N CYS A 720 -5.78 40.80 4.91
CA CYS A 720 -7.22 40.87 4.74
C CYS A 720 -7.69 42.34 4.78
N VAL A 721 -8.45 42.76 3.76
CA VAL A 721 -9.16 44.05 3.77
C VAL A 721 -10.57 43.81 4.33
N PRO A 722 -10.88 44.26 5.55
CA PRO A 722 -12.20 44.07 6.14
C PRO A 722 -13.25 44.88 5.37
N PRO A 723 -14.51 44.40 5.32
CA PRO A 723 -15.60 45.17 4.74
C PRO A 723 -15.80 46.50 5.49
N PRO A 724 -16.19 47.59 4.82
CA PRO A 724 -16.44 48.88 5.47
C PRO A 724 -17.51 48.72 6.56
N PRO A 725 -17.35 49.40 7.71
CA PRO A 725 -18.32 49.30 8.80
C PRO A 725 -19.70 49.71 8.31
N THR A 726 -20.67 48.82 8.44
CA THR A 726 -22.08 49.12 8.16
C THR A 726 -22.55 50.13 9.19
N THR A 727 -22.69 51.40 8.81
CA THR A 727 -23.41 52.40 9.60
C THR A 727 -24.88 52.01 9.64
N SER A 728 -25.30 51.27 10.68
CA SER A 728 -26.72 51.09 10.96
C SER A 728 -27.27 52.40 11.54
N PRO A 729 -28.39 52.96 11.02
CA PRO A 729 -29.06 54.08 11.66
C PRO A 729 -29.59 53.67 13.04
N ALA A 730 -29.48 54.58 14.01
CA ALA A 730 -30.03 54.39 15.36
C ALA A 730 -31.53 54.01 15.31
N PRO A 731 -32.02 53.15 16.23
CA PRO A 731 -33.41 52.76 16.23
C PRO A 731 -34.30 53.96 16.59
N THR A 732 -35.15 54.38 15.67
CA THR A 732 -36.26 55.31 15.95
C THR A 732 -37.28 54.62 16.85
N THR A 733 -37.48 55.19 18.03
CA THR A 733 -38.56 54.85 18.96
C THR A 733 -39.92 55.15 18.34
N SER A 734 -40.67 54.12 17.93
CA SER A 734 -42.07 54.29 17.54
C SER A 734 -42.95 54.36 18.80
N GLN A 735 -43.59 55.50 18.99
CA GLN A 735 -44.65 55.70 19.98
C GLN A 735 -45.84 54.76 19.71
N ALA A 736 -46.44 54.25 20.80
CA ALA A 736 -47.66 53.46 20.79
C ALA A 736 -48.89 54.31 20.34
N PRO A 737 -49.87 53.74 19.63
CA PRO A 737 -51.10 54.44 19.29
C PRO A 737 -52.05 54.48 20.49
N THR A 738 -52.53 55.68 20.80
CA THR A 738 -53.64 55.95 21.71
C THR A 738 -54.97 55.45 21.13
N THR A 739 -55.69 54.62 21.88
CA THR A 739 -57.13 54.38 21.71
C THR A 739 -57.90 54.95 22.89
N SER A 740 -58.89 55.79 22.60
CA SER A 740 -59.92 56.32 23.52
C SER A 740 -61.30 56.13 22.84
N PRO A 741 -62.39 56.03 23.62
CA PRO A 741 -63.35 54.93 23.52
C PRO A 741 -64.65 55.26 22.76
N ALA A 742 -65.32 54.21 22.29
CA ALA A 742 -66.76 54.10 22.12
C ALA A 742 -67.18 52.63 22.33
#